data_AF-A0A419F453-F1
#
_entry.id   AF-A0A419F453-F1
#
_cell.length_a   1.000
_cell.length_b   1.000
_cell.length_c   1.000
_cell.angle_alpha   90.00
_cell.angle_beta   90.00
_cell.angle_gamma   90.00
#
_symmetry.space_group_name_H-M   'P 1'
#
loop_
_entity.id
_entity.type
_entity.pdbx_description
1 polymer ?
#
loop_
_entity_poly.entity_id
_entity_poly.type
_entity_poly.pdbx_seq_one_letter_code
_entity_poly.pdbx_strand_id
1 'polypeptide(L)'
;MKKILIFTAASVLVIALAALFFYRLSHRESSARTRRANVPLVKVSAPQRDSITQSLDFSGDVQAIRQAAVFAKVGGTLEKSFVEMGTPVRQGQMLALMDTTELALQHQQARATWLNAQATYERARELFRRDLGSRMEQDNAEAALRVAQANMELAATRLGYARITAPFAGVITRRFLDPGALVQAGNTTLFILMDMNPVKVIVHLLERDIPRVREGQPATVRVDAYPDREFTGRITRFSQAVDPATRTMAVEIAVPNPDDLLKPGMFAAVTSDGGSPRRGADPAPGRGAERSPGQLHIRGSGRHRPPGPDHPGRPAGDPRGDPRRLERHHRFRHHHRPAVRPRRRAGRRSTIGSLMWLTRLALRYPISTFLFALTIAVLGLVSFSQLPIDMLPRITIPVITAITNYPGAGPLDMEQSVTTFIERSVSSVNDVDYVRSTTREGLSQVRVYFNWNADLDVGFVDVIQRVNRTQGQLPPGVTALFVLRFDITSRPVCNIAVSAPGMDERELDPFIIMFTVPLGIIGVFWTLFLTNTTLSVTSFQGIIVMVGIVVSNGILLVDYTNRLRRAEESLSLREAVLKAGRIRLKPILMTSLATVLGLIPMALGLGGEQTQAPLAIAVIGGLSVSTALTLFFVPVLYTIFEERFKRNWGAAQEDPAGV
;
A
#
# COMPACT_ATOMS: atom_id res chain seq x y z
N MET A 1 -46.69 18.53 14.77
CA MET A 1 -46.62 17.90 13.43
C MET A 1 -46.80 18.89 12.26
N LYS A 2 -47.89 19.66 12.11
CA LYS A 2 -48.13 20.55 10.94
C LYS A 2 -46.95 21.47 10.51
N LYS A 3 -46.16 22.01 11.46
CA LYS A 3 -45.00 22.88 11.13
C LYS A 3 -43.84 22.16 10.43
N ILE A 4 -43.67 20.85 10.63
CA ILE A 4 -42.58 20.06 10.04
C ILE A 4 -42.89 19.75 8.57
N LEU A 5 -44.14 19.41 8.25
CA LEU A 5 -44.59 19.13 6.88
C LEU A 5 -44.46 20.36 5.96
N ILE A 6 -44.67 21.56 6.50
CA ILE A 6 -44.50 22.82 5.77
C ILE A 6 -43.01 23.07 5.46
N PHE A 7 -42.11 22.73 6.39
CA PHE A 7 -40.66 22.87 6.20
C PHE A 7 -40.11 21.88 5.17
N THR A 8 -40.57 20.62 5.16
CA THR A 8 -40.16 19.63 4.16
C THR A 8 -40.68 20.00 2.77
N ALA A 9 -41.95 20.41 2.64
CA ALA A 9 -42.51 20.89 1.39
C ALA A 9 -41.78 22.14 0.84
N ALA A 10 -41.44 23.11 1.69
CA ALA A 10 -40.66 24.28 1.30
C ALA A 10 -39.23 23.91 0.83
N SER A 11 -38.60 22.91 1.48
CA SER A 11 -37.26 22.43 1.12
C SER A 11 -37.25 21.78 -0.26
N VAL A 12 -38.23 20.91 -0.55
CA VAL A 12 -38.38 20.26 -1.87
C VAL A 12 -38.63 21.29 -2.97
N LEU A 13 -39.46 22.31 -2.72
CA LEU A 13 -39.73 23.38 -3.69
C LEU A 13 -38.47 24.21 -4.02
N VAL A 14 -37.63 24.49 -3.01
CA VAL A 14 -36.35 25.22 -3.20
C VAL A 14 -35.35 24.37 -4.00
N ILE A 15 -35.28 23.06 -3.77
CA ILE A 15 -34.42 22.13 -4.51
C ILE A 15 -34.86 22.04 -5.99
N ALA A 16 -36.17 21.92 -6.25
CA ALA A 16 -36.73 21.90 -7.60
C ALA A 16 -36.44 23.19 -8.38
N LEU A 17 -36.59 24.36 -7.74
CA LEU A 17 -36.27 25.66 -8.35
C LEU A 17 -34.76 25.84 -8.59
N ALA A 18 -33.90 25.31 -7.72
CA ALA A 18 -32.45 25.33 -7.92
C ALA A 18 -32.01 24.46 -9.10
N ALA A 19 -32.59 23.27 -9.26
CA ALA A 19 -32.34 22.39 -10.41
C ALA A 19 -32.76 23.04 -11.74
N LEU A 20 -33.95 23.66 -11.78
CA LEU A 20 -34.45 24.36 -12.97
C LEU A 20 -33.58 25.58 -13.35
N PHE A 21 -33.03 26.27 -12.34
CA PHE A 21 -32.12 27.40 -12.54
C PHE A 21 -30.75 26.94 -13.09
N PHE A 22 -30.21 25.83 -12.59
CA PHE A 22 -28.96 25.25 -13.10
C PHE A 22 -29.08 24.74 -14.53
N TYR A 23 -30.19 24.08 -14.87
CA TYR A 23 -30.47 23.62 -16.23
C TYR A 23 -30.50 24.77 -17.25
N ARG A 24 -31.05 25.94 -16.87
CA ARG A 24 -31.02 27.14 -17.72
C ARG A 24 -29.66 27.83 -17.83
N LEU A 25 -28.71 27.53 -16.93
CA LEU A 25 -27.40 28.18 -16.93
C LEU A 25 -26.38 27.44 -17.83
N SER A 26 -26.41 26.10 -17.86
CA SER A 26 -25.47 25.31 -18.68
C SER A 26 -25.68 25.47 -20.19
N HIS A 27 -26.89 25.85 -20.63
CA HIS A 27 -27.24 26.02 -22.05
C HIS A 27 -26.90 27.41 -22.63
N ARG A 28 -26.08 28.24 -21.95
CA ARG A 28 -25.80 29.62 -22.38
C ARG A 28 -24.34 29.98 -22.68
N GLU A 29 -23.38 29.06 -22.53
CA GLU A 29 -21.94 29.37 -22.71
C GLU A 29 -21.28 28.75 -23.96
N SER A 30 -22.02 28.02 -24.80
CA SER A 30 -21.44 27.25 -25.92
C SER A 30 -21.05 28.07 -27.17
N SER A 31 -21.40 29.37 -27.25
CA SER A 31 -21.35 30.13 -28.51
C SER A 31 -20.83 31.57 -28.36
N ALA A 32 -19.54 31.75 -28.06
CA ALA A 32 -18.68 32.84 -28.59
C ALA A 32 -17.30 32.89 -27.90
N ARG A 33 -16.28 32.25 -28.49
CA ARG A 33 -14.88 32.62 -28.23
C ARG A 33 -13.95 32.23 -29.37
N THR A 34 -13.98 33.05 -30.43
CA THR A 34 -13.03 33.00 -31.54
C THR A 34 -11.61 33.24 -31.02
N ARG A 35 -10.82 32.18 -30.85
CA ARG A 35 -9.38 32.29 -30.58
C ARG A 35 -8.68 32.74 -31.87
N ARG A 36 -8.04 33.91 -31.85
CA ARG A 36 -6.97 34.21 -32.82
C ARG A 36 -5.79 33.30 -32.49
N ALA A 37 -5.42 32.43 -33.41
CA ALA A 37 -4.22 31.62 -33.28
C ALA A 37 -3.00 32.49 -33.63
N ASN A 38 -2.10 32.69 -32.66
CA ASN A 38 -0.79 33.27 -32.91
C ASN A 38 0.16 32.09 -33.20
N VAL A 39 0.73 32.02 -34.40
CA VAL A 39 1.57 30.89 -34.82
C VAL A 39 3.03 31.23 -34.49
N PRO A 40 3.71 30.49 -33.59
CA PRO A 40 5.13 30.70 -33.35
C PRO A 40 5.95 30.21 -34.56
N LEU A 41 6.93 30.99 -35.00
CA LEU A 41 7.93 30.49 -35.95
C LEU A 41 8.81 29.45 -35.27
N VAL A 42 8.67 28.19 -35.68
CA VAL A 42 9.55 27.10 -35.24
C VAL A 42 10.71 27.00 -36.22
N LYS A 43 11.95 27.12 -35.73
CA LYS A 43 13.16 26.94 -36.52
C LYS A 43 13.36 25.43 -36.76
N VAL A 44 13.10 24.98 -37.99
CA VAL A 44 13.14 23.54 -38.33
C VAL A 44 14.58 23.10 -38.57
N SER A 45 15.09 22.22 -37.71
CA SER A 45 16.31 21.46 -37.97
C SER A 45 16.03 20.29 -38.92
N ALA A 46 16.95 20.02 -39.86
CA ALA A 46 16.83 18.85 -40.72
C ALA A 46 17.01 17.56 -39.88
N PRO A 47 16.10 16.58 -39.96
CA PRO A 47 16.21 15.36 -39.17
C PRO A 47 17.37 14.48 -39.68
N GLN A 48 18.36 14.25 -38.83
CA GLN A 48 19.37 13.20 -39.06
C GLN A 48 18.77 11.83 -38.73
N ARG A 49 19.14 10.81 -39.52
CA ARG A 49 18.76 9.42 -39.26
C ARG A 49 19.69 8.87 -38.18
N ASP A 50 19.18 8.72 -36.97
CA ASP A 50 19.85 8.03 -35.88
C ASP A 50 19.03 6.82 -35.41
N SER A 51 19.70 5.79 -34.89
CA SER A 51 19.06 4.59 -34.36
C SER A 51 18.68 4.81 -32.90
N ILE A 52 17.41 5.10 -32.64
CA ILE A 52 16.88 5.22 -31.27
C ILE A 52 16.87 3.84 -30.60
N THR A 53 17.95 3.51 -29.91
CA THR A 53 18.00 2.40 -28.95
C THR A 53 17.17 2.81 -27.74
N GLN A 54 16.10 2.05 -27.45
CA GLN A 54 15.31 2.27 -26.25
C GLN A 54 15.94 1.48 -25.09
N SER A 55 16.69 2.17 -24.24
CA SER A 55 17.07 1.63 -22.93
C SER A 55 15.82 1.28 -22.12
N LEU A 56 15.90 0.18 -21.39
CA LEU A 56 14.94 -0.22 -20.38
C LEU A 56 15.62 -0.11 -19.03
N ASP A 57 15.15 0.84 -18.21
CA ASP A 57 15.67 1.08 -16.87
C ASP A 57 14.76 0.39 -15.84
N PHE A 58 15.38 -0.37 -14.96
CA PHE A 58 14.73 -1.13 -13.91
C PHE A 58 15.43 -0.93 -12.57
N SER A 59 14.74 -1.26 -11.48
CA SER A 59 15.34 -1.33 -10.14
C SER A 59 15.26 -2.75 -9.61
N GLY A 60 16.32 -3.18 -8.95
CA GLY A 60 16.43 -4.51 -8.34
C GLY A 60 17.30 -4.49 -7.09
N ASP A 61 17.39 -5.65 -6.44
CA ASP A 61 18.23 -5.85 -5.26
C ASP A 61 19.37 -6.84 -5.55
N VAL A 62 20.56 -6.52 -5.03
CA VAL A 62 21.74 -7.39 -5.09
C VAL A 62 21.59 -8.50 -4.05
N GLN A 63 21.72 -9.76 -4.48
CA GLN A 63 21.69 -10.94 -3.62
C GLN A 63 22.93 -11.82 -3.86
N ALA A 64 23.28 -12.62 -2.85
CA ALA A 64 24.26 -13.68 -3.00
C ALA A 64 23.73 -14.77 -3.95
N ILE A 65 24.59 -15.36 -4.78
CA ILE A 65 24.18 -16.50 -5.64
C ILE A 65 23.85 -17.74 -4.81
N ARG A 66 24.54 -17.93 -3.67
CA ARG A 66 24.28 -18.96 -2.67
C ARG A 66 24.31 -18.36 -1.28
N GLN A 67 23.32 -18.70 -0.46
CA GLN A 67 23.27 -18.36 0.96
C GLN A 67 22.90 -19.61 1.76
N ALA A 68 23.62 -19.87 2.86
CA ALA A 68 23.27 -20.92 3.80
C ALA A 68 23.29 -20.39 5.23
N ALA A 69 22.21 -20.65 5.97
CA ALA A 69 22.22 -20.62 7.42
C ALA A 69 22.83 -21.93 7.94
N VAL A 70 23.87 -21.83 8.76
CA VAL A 70 24.55 -22.98 9.37
C VAL A 70 23.98 -23.16 10.77
N PHE A 71 23.27 -24.27 10.97
CA PHE A 71 22.58 -24.61 12.23
C PHE A 71 23.37 -25.67 13.01
N ALA A 72 23.22 -25.67 14.33
CA ALA A 72 23.69 -26.78 15.16
C ALA A 72 22.76 -28.01 15.00
N LYS A 73 23.34 -29.17 14.64
CA LYS A 73 22.57 -30.43 14.52
C LYS A 73 22.44 -31.20 15.84
N VAL A 74 23.23 -30.84 16.84
CA VAL A 74 23.23 -31.38 18.20
C VAL A 74 23.10 -30.22 19.19
N GLY A 75 22.48 -30.48 20.34
CA GLY A 75 22.41 -29.52 21.44
C GLY A 75 23.68 -29.57 22.29
N GLY A 76 23.99 -28.47 22.97
CA GLY A 76 25.17 -28.36 23.82
C GLY A 76 25.61 -26.90 23.99
N THR A 77 26.70 -26.67 24.69
CA THR A 77 27.35 -25.35 24.76
C THR A 77 28.31 -25.16 23.59
N LEU A 78 28.41 -23.92 23.10
CA LEU A 78 29.38 -23.55 22.07
C LEU A 78 30.76 -23.37 22.72
N GLU A 79 31.65 -24.36 22.62
CA GLU A 79 32.97 -24.31 23.26
C GLU A 79 33.87 -23.23 22.65
N LYS A 80 33.98 -23.22 21.31
CA LYS A 80 34.87 -22.29 20.60
C LYS A 80 34.39 -21.97 19.19
N SER A 81 34.52 -20.70 18.79
CA SER A 81 34.44 -20.25 17.40
C SER A 81 35.85 -20.00 16.87
N PHE A 82 36.12 -20.39 15.62
CA PHE A 82 37.42 -20.20 14.95
C PHE A 82 37.39 -19.07 13.91
N VAL A 83 36.24 -18.41 13.75
CA VAL A 83 35.94 -17.50 12.65
C VAL A 83 35.06 -16.34 13.12
N GLU A 84 35.26 -15.17 12.51
CA GLU A 84 34.53 -13.93 12.83
C GLU A 84 33.70 -13.45 11.64
N MET A 85 32.84 -12.46 11.87
CA MET A 85 32.08 -11.83 10.78
C MET A 85 33.06 -11.16 9.79
N GLY A 86 32.84 -11.33 8.49
CA GLY A 86 33.73 -10.88 7.44
C GLY A 86 34.88 -11.85 7.11
N THR A 87 35.07 -12.94 7.86
CA THR A 87 36.11 -13.93 7.54
C THR A 87 35.71 -14.76 6.29
N PRO A 88 36.57 -14.85 5.25
CA PRO A 88 36.36 -15.78 4.14
C PRO A 88 36.72 -17.22 4.57
N VAL A 89 35.90 -18.18 4.17
CA VAL A 89 36.05 -19.59 4.53
C VAL A 89 35.96 -20.50 3.31
N ARG A 90 36.66 -21.63 3.36
CA ARG A 90 36.61 -22.69 2.33
C ARG A 90 35.56 -23.74 2.68
N GLN A 91 35.04 -24.45 1.67
CA GLN A 91 34.16 -25.60 1.89
C GLN A 91 34.83 -26.63 2.80
N GLY A 92 34.09 -27.15 3.78
CA GLY A 92 34.59 -28.10 4.78
C GLY A 92 35.44 -27.50 5.91
N GLN A 93 35.81 -26.21 5.84
CA GLN A 93 36.53 -25.54 6.93
C GLN A 93 35.71 -25.54 8.22
N MET A 94 36.37 -25.81 9.35
CA MET A 94 35.75 -25.74 10.67
C MET A 94 35.48 -24.28 11.07
N LEU A 95 34.24 -24.02 11.45
CA LEU A 95 33.74 -22.72 11.90
C LEU A 95 33.67 -22.67 13.44
N ALA A 96 33.17 -23.74 14.04
CA ALA A 96 33.00 -23.84 15.48
C ALA A 96 33.06 -25.29 15.99
N LEU A 97 33.31 -25.41 17.29
CA LEU A 97 33.26 -26.64 18.06
C LEU A 97 32.22 -26.50 19.18
N MET A 98 31.29 -27.45 19.24
CA MET A 98 30.38 -27.67 20.37
C MET A 98 31.08 -28.51 21.44
N ASP A 99 30.69 -28.38 22.71
CA ASP A 99 31.14 -29.27 23.78
C ASP A 99 30.89 -30.74 23.38
N THR A 100 31.96 -31.52 23.39
CA THR A 100 31.96 -32.93 22.97
C THR A 100 31.85 -33.90 24.14
N THR A 101 31.90 -33.43 25.39
CA THR A 101 32.06 -34.28 26.58
C THR A 101 30.96 -35.35 26.69
N GLU A 102 29.68 -34.94 26.61
CA GLU A 102 28.56 -35.88 26.66
C GLU A 102 28.52 -36.80 25.42
N LEU A 103 28.75 -36.25 24.23
CA LEU A 103 28.71 -36.98 22.96
C LEU A 103 29.83 -38.04 22.86
N ALA A 104 31.01 -37.74 23.42
CA ALA A 104 32.14 -38.66 23.49
C ALA A 104 31.86 -39.82 24.45
N LEU A 105 31.25 -39.54 25.62
CA LEU A 105 30.81 -40.56 26.57
C LEU A 105 29.73 -41.47 25.96
N GLN A 106 28.72 -40.90 25.28
CA GLN A 106 27.70 -41.68 24.56
C GLN A 106 28.32 -42.60 23.48
N HIS A 107 29.28 -42.10 22.70
CA HIS A 107 30.00 -42.90 21.71
C HIS A 107 30.86 -44.00 22.36
N GLN A 108 31.53 -43.72 23.48
CA GLN A 108 32.29 -44.73 24.22
C GLN A 108 31.38 -45.84 24.79
N GLN A 109 30.20 -45.48 25.31
CA GLN A 109 29.20 -46.44 25.78
C GLN A 109 28.67 -47.31 24.62
N ALA A 110 28.31 -46.72 23.48
CA ALA A 110 27.84 -47.45 22.31
C ALA A 110 28.93 -48.35 21.69
N ARG A 111 30.20 -47.94 21.75
CA ARG A 111 31.34 -48.80 21.37
C ARG A 111 31.50 -49.99 22.30
N ALA A 112 31.31 -49.81 23.62
CA ALA A 112 31.39 -50.91 24.59
C ALA A 112 30.26 -51.94 24.40
N THR A 113 29.03 -51.49 24.09
CA THR A 113 27.91 -52.40 23.79
C THR A 113 28.12 -53.15 22.47
N TRP A 114 28.65 -52.50 21.43
CA TRP A 114 29.04 -53.15 20.18
C TRP A 114 30.12 -54.23 20.38
N LEU A 115 31.19 -53.96 21.14
CA LEU A 115 32.23 -54.94 21.44
C LEU A 115 31.67 -56.16 22.21
N ASN A 116 30.76 -55.95 23.16
CA ASN A 116 30.12 -57.06 23.89
C ASN A 116 29.19 -57.88 22.98
N ALA A 117 28.43 -57.23 22.10
CA ALA A 117 27.58 -57.92 21.12
C ALA A 117 28.44 -58.73 20.12
N GLN A 118 29.58 -58.18 19.68
CA GLN A 118 30.53 -58.88 18.80
C GLN A 118 31.07 -60.15 19.47
N ALA A 119 31.61 -60.05 20.68
CA ALA A 119 32.11 -61.20 21.43
C ALA A 119 31.02 -62.25 21.72
N THR A 120 29.75 -61.84 21.75
CA THR A 120 28.61 -62.76 21.95
C THR A 120 28.21 -63.46 20.66
N TYR A 121 28.20 -62.75 19.52
CA TYR A 121 28.03 -63.34 18.19
C TYR A 121 29.16 -64.32 17.85
N GLU A 122 30.42 -63.96 18.13
CA GLU A 122 31.57 -64.84 17.89
C GLU A 122 31.46 -66.15 18.68
N ARG A 123 31.11 -66.08 19.98
CA ARG A 123 30.84 -67.26 20.81
C ARG A 123 29.68 -68.11 20.29
N ALA A 124 28.55 -67.50 19.92
CA ALA A 124 27.39 -68.22 19.36
C ALA A 124 27.75 -68.92 18.02
N ARG A 125 28.50 -68.23 17.15
CA ARG A 125 28.97 -68.76 15.86
C ARG A 125 30.01 -69.88 16.01
N GLU A 126 30.79 -69.91 17.09
CA GLU A 126 31.68 -71.03 17.41
C GLU A 126 30.93 -72.24 17.96
N LEU A 127 29.94 -72.03 18.85
CA LEU A 127 29.09 -73.11 19.36
C LEU A 127 28.30 -73.78 18.23
N PHE A 128 27.70 -73.00 17.33
CA PHE A 128 27.03 -73.53 16.14
C PHE A 128 27.99 -74.30 15.22
N ARG A 129 29.21 -73.81 14.99
CA ARG A 129 30.24 -74.53 14.21
C ARG A 129 30.71 -75.85 14.82
N ARG A 130 30.40 -76.12 16.09
CA ARG A 130 30.71 -77.37 16.79
C ARG A 130 29.49 -78.28 16.99
N ASP A 131 28.35 -77.96 16.36
CA ASP A 131 27.03 -78.59 16.58
C ASP A 131 26.55 -78.54 18.06
N LEU A 132 27.00 -77.53 18.82
CA LEU A 132 26.68 -77.34 20.25
C LEU A 132 25.70 -76.19 20.52
N GLY A 133 25.14 -75.55 19.48
CA GLY A 133 24.24 -74.40 19.61
C GLY A 133 23.16 -74.36 18.53
N SER A 134 22.06 -73.66 18.79
CA SER A 134 20.95 -73.57 17.84
C SER A 134 21.14 -72.46 16.81
N ARG A 135 20.57 -72.65 15.61
CA ARG A 135 20.54 -71.61 14.56
C ARG A 135 19.85 -70.32 15.04
N MET A 136 18.79 -70.46 15.85
CA MET A 136 18.06 -69.33 16.44
C MET A 136 18.94 -68.47 17.35
N GLU A 137 19.83 -69.07 18.15
CA GLU A 137 20.77 -68.32 18.99
C GLU A 137 21.80 -67.55 18.17
N GLN A 138 22.30 -68.14 17.08
CA GLN A 138 23.20 -67.43 16.16
C GLN A 138 22.48 -66.26 15.48
N ASP A 139 21.28 -66.48 14.93
CA ASP A 139 20.51 -65.45 14.23
C ASP A 139 20.14 -64.29 15.20
N ASN A 140 19.78 -64.61 16.45
CA ASN A 140 19.53 -63.62 17.50
C ASN A 140 20.78 -62.81 17.87
N ALA A 141 21.94 -63.48 18.03
CA ALA A 141 23.20 -62.80 18.33
C ALA A 141 23.68 -61.92 17.17
N GLU A 142 23.43 -62.33 15.91
CA GLU A 142 23.72 -61.51 14.73
C GLU A 142 22.83 -60.26 14.66
N ALA A 143 21.52 -60.41 14.92
CA ALA A 143 20.60 -59.29 15.01
C ALA A 143 21.01 -58.29 16.10
N ALA A 144 21.40 -58.79 17.28
CA ALA A 144 21.91 -57.95 18.38
C ALA A 144 23.20 -57.20 18.01
N LEU A 145 24.14 -57.86 17.31
CA LEU A 145 25.35 -57.21 16.78
C LEU A 145 25.03 -56.08 15.80
N ARG A 146 24.11 -56.31 14.84
CA ARG A 146 23.69 -55.28 13.88
C ARG A 146 23.05 -54.06 14.57
N VAL A 147 22.20 -54.28 15.58
CA VAL A 147 21.60 -53.19 16.38
C VAL A 147 22.67 -52.42 17.15
N ALA A 148 23.62 -53.11 17.79
CA ALA A 148 24.70 -52.46 18.53
C ALA A 148 25.64 -51.66 17.61
N GLN A 149 25.94 -52.18 16.41
CA GLN A 149 26.70 -51.47 15.38
C GLN A 149 25.99 -50.19 14.93
N ALA A 150 24.70 -50.27 14.57
CA ALA A 150 23.91 -49.11 14.15
C ALA A 150 23.86 -48.01 15.25
N ASN A 151 23.77 -48.41 16.52
CA ASN A 151 23.83 -47.47 17.64
C ASN A 151 25.21 -46.81 17.81
N MET A 152 26.30 -47.56 17.59
CA MET A 152 27.66 -47.03 17.61
C MET A 152 27.92 -46.05 16.45
N GLU A 153 27.46 -46.37 15.24
CA GLU A 153 27.52 -45.49 14.07
C GLU A 153 26.68 -44.21 14.25
N LEU A 154 25.49 -44.32 14.85
CA LEU A 154 24.66 -43.17 15.20
C LEU A 154 25.35 -42.25 16.22
N ALA A 155 25.94 -42.81 17.28
CA ALA A 155 26.67 -42.05 18.29
C ALA A 155 27.93 -41.37 17.71
N ALA A 156 28.69 -42.08 16.86
CA ALA A 156 29.83 -41.52 16.13
C ALA A 156 29.41 -40.37 15.19
N THR A 157 28.26 -40.50 14.53
CA THR A 157 27.70 -39.46 13.66
C THR A 157 27.28 -38.21 14.45
N ARG A 158 26.64 -38.39 15.62
CA ARG A 158 26.31 -37.28 16.53
C ARG A 158 27.55 -36.55 17.04
N LEU A 159 28.60 -37.28 17.44
CA LEU A 159 29.89 -36.69 17.79
C LEU A 159 30.53 -35.95 16.60
N GLY A 160 30.37 -36.48 15.38
CA GLY A 160 30.78 -35.80 14.15
C GLY A 160 30.11 -34.43 13.96
N TYR A 161 28.81 -34.32 14.31
CA TYR A 161 28.04 -33.08 14.22
C TYR A 161 28.42 -31.99 15.23
N ALA A 162 29.23 -32.29 16.25
CA ALA A 162 29.79 -31.27 17.14
C ALA A 162 30.80 -30.35 16.44
N ARG A 163 31.40 -30.81 15.32
CA ARG A 163 32.27 -30.01 14.46
C ARG A 163 31.43 -29.32 13.39
N ILE A 164 31.20 -28.02 13.57
CA ILE A 164 30.43 -27.19 12.64
C ILE A 164 31.34 -26.76 11.50
N THR A 165 31.01 -27.13 10.26
CA THR A 165 31.81 -26.85 9.06
C THR A 165 31.04 -26.06 7.99
N ALA A 166 31.76 -25.37 7.12
CA ALA A 166 31.18 -24.61 6.01
C ALA A 166 30.65 -25.53 4.89
N PRO A 167 29.39 -25.40 4.44
CA PRO A 167 28.84 -26.23 3.36
C PRO A 167 29.38 -25.89 1.97
N PHE A 168 29.86 -24.65 1.76
CA PHE A 168 30.52 -24.17 0.54
C PHE A 168 31.53 -23.06 0.89
N ALA A 169 32.36 -22.64 -0.07
CA ALA A 169 33.29 -21.53 0.12
C ALA A 169 32.59 -20.17 -0.03
N GLY A 170 32.83 -19.23 0.88
CA GLY A 170 32.16 -17.94 0.93
C GLY A 170 32.57 -17.11 2.15
N VAL A 171 31.84 -16.05 2.46
CA VAL A 171 32.13 -15.15 3.58
C VAL A 171 31.06 -15.27 4.67
N ILE A 172 31.47 -15.23 5.94
CA ILE A 172 30.54 -15.18 7.08
C ILE A 172 29.97 -13.78 7.19
N THR A 173 28.68 -13.60 6.91
CA THR A 173 28.03 -12.28 6.97
C THR A 173 27.38 -11.99 8.32
N ARG A 174 26.99 -13.03 9.06
CA ARG A 174 26.48 -12.90 10.45
C ARG A 174 26.91 -14.09 11.30
N ARG A 175 27.18 -13.81 12.58
CA ARG A 175 27.39 -14.77 13.68
C ARG A 175 26.37 -14.43 14.77
N PHE A 176 25.59 -15.40 15.23
CA PHE A 176 24.46 -15.15 16.15
C PHE A 176 24.77 -15.40 17.62
N LEU A 177 25.79 -16.20 17.94
CA LEU A 177 26.12 -16.61 19.30
C LEU A 177 27.62 -16.52 19.58
N ASP A 178 27.95 -16.17 20.82
CA ASP A 178 29.29 -16.15 21.39
C ASP A 178 29.66 -17.48 22.07
N PRO A 179 30.96 -17.81 22.17
CA PRO A 179 31.42 -18.96 22.96
C PRO A 179 30.86 -18.93 24.40
N GLY A 180 30.46 -20.09 24.91
CA GLY A 180 29.74 -20.26 26.16
C GLY A 180 28.21 -20.26 26.03
N ALA A 181 27.64 -19.83 24.89
CA ALA A 181 26.19 -19.88 24.69
C ALA A 181 25.65 -21.32 24.63
N LEU A 182 24.48 -21.56 25.24
CA LEU A 182 23.75 -22.81 25.15
C LEU A 182 22.92 -22.86 23.86
N VAL A 183 23.04 -23.96 23.10
CA VAL A 183 22.48 -24.12 21.76
C VAL A 183 21.50 -25.29 21.73
N GLN A 184 20.33 -25.09 21.13
CA GLN A 184 19.35 -26.15 20.90
C GLN A 184 19.49 -26.74 19.49
N ALA A 185 19.37 -28.05 19.37
CA ALA A 185 19.49 -28.75 18.09
C ALA A 185 18.42 -28.31 17.09
N GLY A 186 18.82 -28.16 15.82
CA GLY A 186 17.93 -27.99 14.68
C GLY A 186 17.36 -26.58 14.47
N ASN A 187 17.14 -25.80 15.53
CA ASN A 187 16.46 -24.49 15.44
C ASN A 187 17.40 -23.29 15.65
N THR A 188 18.61 -23.49 16.18
CA THR A 188 19.55 -22.38 16.45
C THR A 188 20.53 -22.17 15.29
N THR A 189 20.36 -21.06 14.57
CA THR A 189 21.34 -20.59 13.57
C THR A 189 22.60 -20.10 14.25
N LEU A 190 23.77 -20.59 13.86
CA LEU A 190 25.07 -20.13 14.36
C LEU A 190 25.68 -19.06 13.46
N PHE A 191 25.71 -19.33 12.14
CA PHE A 191 26.34 -18.47 11.14
C PHE A 191 25.45 -18.32 9.90
N ILE A 192 25.59 -17.20 9.19
CA ILE A 192 25.13 -17.07 7.80
C ILE A 192 26.35 -16.99 6.90
N LEU A 193 26.42 -17.91 5.93
CA LEU A 193 27.41 -17.94 4.87
C LEU A 193 26.79 -17.42 3.57
N MET A 194 27.51 -16.54 2.88
CA MET A 194 27.12 -16.02 1.57
C MET A 194 28.27 -16.18 0.57
N ASP A 195 27.92 -16.61 -0.63
CA ASP A 195 28.81 -16.62 -1.79
C ASP A 195 28.69 -15.27 -2.52
N MET A 196 29.77 -14.48 -2.50
CA MET A 196 29.78 -13.10 -2.97
C MET A 196 30.27 -12.94 -4.42
N ASN A 197 30.77 -14.01 -5.06
CA ASN A 197 31.27 -13.92 -6.43
C ASN A 197 30.91 -15.17 -7.27
N PRO A 198 30.00 -15.06 -8.27
CA PRO A 198 29.27 -13.86 -8.68
C PRO A 198 28.10 -13.52 -7.73
N VAL A 199 27.67 -12.25 -7.74
CA VAL A 199 26.36 -11.88 -7.16
C VAL A 199 25.26 -12.03 -8.22
N LYS A 200 24.01 -12.11 -7.78
CA LYS A 200 22.84 -12.01 -8.66
C LYS A 200 22.04 -10.77 -8.30
N VAL A 201 21.56 -10.03 -9.30
CA VAL A 201 20.61 -8.93 -9.11
C VAL A 201 19.23 -9.43 -9.49
N ILE A 202 18.25 -9.30 -8.59
CA ILE A 202 16.86 -9.65 -8.88
C ILE A 202 16.11 -8.41 -9.29
N VAL A 203 15.59 -8.42 -10.53
CA VAL A 203 14.83 -7.32 -11.12
C VAL A 203 13.38 -7.76 -11.32
N HIS A 204 12.43 -6.87 -11.03
CA HIS A 204 11.00 -7.15 -11.18
C HIS A 204 10.46 -6.48 -12.45
N LEU A 205 10.38 -7.25 -13.55
CA LEU A 205 9.87 -6.76 -14.84
C LEU A 205 8.34 -6.67 -14.83
N LEU A 206 7.77 -5.58 -15.34
CA LEU A 206 6.34 -5.48 -15.61
C LEU A 206 5.94 -6.38 -16.79
N GLU A 207 4.72 -6.94 -16.75
CA GLU A 207 4.14 -7.81 -17.79
C GLU A 207 4.37 -7.32 -19.24
N ARG A 208 4.20 -6.01 -19.48
CA ARG A 208 4.37 -5.36 -20.79
C ARG A 208 5.81 -5.39 -21.34
N ASP A 209 6.80 -5.49 -20.46
CA ASP A 209 8.22 -5.37 -20.80
C ASP A 209 8.89 -6.76 -20.92
N ILE A 210 8.23 -7.84 -20.46
CA ILE A 210 8.67 -9.24 -20.60
C ILE A 210 9.09 -9.60 -22.04
N PRO A 211 8.33 -9.28 -23.12
CA PRO A 211 8.69 -9.69 -24.48
C PRO A 211 9.96 -9.01 -25.03
N ARG A 212 10.48 -7.99 -24.33
CA ARG A 212 11.62 -7.17 -24.76
C ARG A 212 12.95 -7.62 -24.18
N VAL A 213 12.92 -8.49 -23.16
CA VAL A 213 14.09 -8.95 -22.41
C VAL A 213 14.34 -10.43 -22.73
N ARG A 214 15.60 -10.82 -22.92
CA ARG A 214 15.99 -12.19 -23.33
C ARG A 214 17.13 -12.74 -22.48
N GLU A 215 17.20 -14.06 -22.39
CA GLU A 215 18.31 -14.75 -21.74
C GLU A 215 19.64 -14.48 -22.46
N GLY A 216 20.73 -14.35 -21.71
CA GLY A 216 22.07 -14.03 -22.22
C GLY A 216 22.29 -12.57 -22.61
N GLN A 217 21.25 -11.72 -22.58
CA GLN A 217 21.35 -10.29 -22.88
C GLN A 217 22.27 -9.58 -21.86
N PRO A 218 23.17 -8.68 -22.32
CA PRO A 218 23.95 -7.85 -21.40
C PRO A 218 23.03 -6.86 -20.68
N ALA A 219 23.35 -6.59 -19.42
CA ALA A 219 22.67 -5.58 -18.61
C ALA A 219 23.71 -4.81 -17.80
N THR A 220 23.64 -3.48 -17.85
CA THR A 220 24.52 -2.60 -17.08
C THR A 220 23.89 -2.34 -15.72
N VAL A 221 24.64 -2.65 -14.66
CA VAL A 221 24.19 -2.49 -13.28
C VAL A 221 24.96 -1.35 -12.63
N ARG A 222 24.23 -0.38 -12.07
CA ARG A 222 24.76 0.71 -11.24
C ARG A 222 24.22 0.60 -9.83
N VAL A 223 25.03 0.98 -8.85
CA VAL A 223 24.65 1.03 -7.44
C VAL A 223 24.99 2.40 -6.87
N ASP A 224 24.11 2.98 -6.07
CA ASP A 224 24.28 4.35 -5.56
C ASP A 224 25.51 4.51 -4.65
N ALA A 225 26.03 3.41 -4.10
CA ALA A 225 27.27 3.38 -3.33
C ALA A 225 28.53 3.67 -4.18
N TYR A 226 28.47 3.46 -5.50
CA TYR A 226 29.57 3.66 -6.44
C TYR A 226 29.06 4.30 -7.74
N PRO A 227 28.64 5.58 -7.71
CA PRO A 227 27.97 6.23 -8.85
C PRO A 227 28.83 6.29 -10.12
N ASP A 228 30.16 6.31 -9.96
CA ASP A 228 31.14 6.37 -11.05
C ASP A 228 31.56 4.98 -11.60
N ARG A 229 30.96 3.88 -11.11
CA ARG A 229 31.27 2.51 -11.57
C ARG A 229 30.04 1.80 -12.11
N GLU A 230 30.18 1.26 -13.31
CA GLU A 230 29.19 0.41 -13.96
C GLU A 230 29.66 -1.05 -13.95
N PHE A 231 28.78 -1.97 -13.55
CA PHE A 231 29.04 -3.40 -13.45
C PHE A 231 28.26 -4.13 -14.55
N THR A 232 28.94 -4.75 -15.50
CA THR A 232 28.27 -5.48 -16.59
C THR A 232 27.85 -6.88 -16.14
N GLY A 233 26.54 -7.12 -16.08
CA GLY A 233 25.94 -8.43 -15.83
C GLY A 233 25.38 -9.08 -17.10
N ARG A 234 24.90 -10.32 -16.96
CA ARG A 234 24.11 -11.02 -17.98
C ARG A 234 22.84 -11.58 -17.38
N ILE A 235 21.75 -11.48 -18.12
CA ILE A 235 20.45 -12.03 -17.71
C ILE A 235 20.50 -13.56 -17.82
N THR A 236 20.36 -14.26 -16.69
CA THR A 236 20.59 -15.71 -16.61
C THR A 236 19.34 -16.54 -16.38
N ARG A 237 18.32 -16.01 -15.69
CA ARG A 237 17.09 -16.76 -15.38
C ARG A 237 15.88 -15.85 -15.30
N PHE A 238 14.73 -16.41 -15.67
CA PHE A 238 13.42 -15.80 -15.55
C PHE A 238 12.54 -16.66 -14.65
N SER A 239 11.73 -16.04 -13.81
CA SER A 239 10.57 -16.72 -13.21
C SER A 239 9.66 -17.21 -14.32
N GLN A 240 9.18 -18.46 -14.23
CA GLN A 240 8.18 -18.99 -15.17
C GLN A 240 6.74 -18.52 -14.86
N ALA A 241 6.57 -17.76 -13.77
CA ALA A 241 5.29 -17.20 -13.35
C ALA A 241 5.39 -15.68 -13.14
N VAL A 242 4.37 -14.96 -13.60
CA VAL A 242 4.09 -13.57 -13.23
C VAL A 242 3.30 -13.59 -11.93
N ASP A 243 3.70 -12.77 -10.95
CA ASP A 243 2.92 -12.63 -9.70
C ASP A 243 1.59 -11.91 -10.02
N PRO A 244 0.42 -12.50 -9.72
CA PRO A 244 -0.88 -11.91 -10.05
C PRO A 244 -1.24 -10.68 -9.22
N ALA A 245 -0.62 -10.48 -8.06
CA ALA A 245 -0.87 -9.34 -7.19
C ALA A 245 -0.10 -8.09 -7.65
N THR A 246 1.15 -8.24 -8.09
CA THR A 246 2.00 -7.12 -8.54
C THR A 246 2.07 -6.97 -10.06
N ARG A 247 1.69 -7.99 -10.83
CA ARG A 247 1.89 -8.13 -12.29
C ARG A 247 3.36 -7.98 -12.72
N THR A 248 4.27 -8.46 -11.87
CA THR A 248 5.71 -8.48 -12.14
C THR A 248 6.25 -9.90 -12.27
N MET A 249 7.30 -10.06 -13.07
CA MET A 249 8.07 -11.28 -13.21
C MET A 249 9.50 -11.04 -12.72
N ALA A 250 9.98 -11.85 -11.78
CA ALA A 250 11.35 -11.77 -11.29
C ALA A 250 12.34 -12.30 -12.33
N VAL A 251 13.47 -11.60 -12.49
CA VAL A 251 14.56 -11.95 -13.41
C VAL A 251 15.89 -11.86 -12.68
N GLU A 252 16.70 -12.92 -12.76
CA GLU A 252 18.02 -13.00 -12.16
C GLU A 252 19.11 -12.63 -13.17
N ILE A 253 19.91 -11.62 -12.81
CA ILE A 253 21.02 -11.11 -13.60
C ILE A 253 22.31 -11.45 -12.85
N ALA A 254 23.15 -12.32 -13.41
CA ALA A 254 24.44 -12.66 -12.81
C ALA A 254 25.46 -11.55 -13.10
N VAL A 255 26.09 -11.04 -12.05
CA VAL A 255 27.12 -9.98 -12.12
C VAL A 255 28.41 -10.50 -11.47
N PRO A 256 29.53 -10.58 -12.22
CA PRO A 256 30.83 -10.91 -11.64
C PRO A 256 31.24 -9.88 -10.59
N ASN A 257 31.78 -10.33 -9.46
CA ASN A 257 32.14 -9.48 -8.33
C ASN A 257 33.50 -9.89 -7.74
N PRO A 258 34.61 -9.78 -8.49
CA PRO A 258 35.92 -10.25 -8.05
C PRO A 258 36.51 -9.47 -6.87
N ASP A 259 36.11 -8.21 -6.71
CA ASP A 259 36.63 -7.29 -5.68
C ASP A 259 35.73 -7.21 -4.43
N ASP A 260 34.70 -8.05 -4.31
CA ASP A 260 33.67 -8.05 -3.25
C ASP A 260 33.01 -6.67 -2.99
N LEU A 261 32.98 -5.79 -4.01
CA LEU A 261 32.41 -4.44 -3.95
C LEU A 261 30.89 -4.46 -3.88
N LEU A 262 30.24 -5.32 -4.68
CA LEU A 262 28.80 -5.49 -4.64
C LEU A 262 28.42 -6.35 -3.44
N LYS A 263 27.67 -5.79 -2.49
CA LYS A 263 27.26 -6.47 -1.26
C LYS A 263 25.78 -6.84 -1.32
N PRO A 264 25.39 -8.06 -0.92
CA PRO A 264 23.98 -8.44 -0.80
C PRO A 264 23.20 -7.46 0.07
N GLY A 265 22.03 -7.02 -0.41
CA GLY A 265 21.20 -5.98 0.18
C GLY A 265 21.41 -4.56 -0.37
N MET A 266 22.37 -4.35 -1.28
CA MET A 266 22.46 -3.11 -2.06
C MET A 266 21.29 -3.00 -3.06
N PHE A 267 20.78 -1.79 -3.28
CA PHE A 267 19.90 -1.49 -4.41
C PHE A 267 20.72 -1.28 -5.68
N ALA A 268 20.19 -1.78 -6.79
CA ALA A 268 20.80 -1.76 -8.10
C ALA A 268 19.83 -1.17 -9.14
N ALA A 269 20.25 -0.10 -9.80
CA ALA A 269 19.65 0.36 -11.04
C ALA A 269 20.21 -0.51 -12.18
N VAL A 270 19.34 -1.07 -13.00
CA VAL A 270 19.72 -1.95 -14.11
C VAL A 270 19.19 -1.36 -15.41
N THR A 271 20.10 -1.04 -16.33
CA THR A 271 19.77 -0.63 -17.69
C THR A 271 20.07 -1.78 -18.65
N SER A 272 19.11 -2.12 -19.52
CA SER A 272 19.26 -3.14 -20.56
C SER A 272 18.75 -2.60 -21.89
N ASP A 273 19.48 -2.86 -22.98
CA ASP A 273 19.12 -2.37 -24.31
C ASP A 273 17.87 -3.10 -24.84
N GLY A 274 16.71 -2.44 -24.76
CA GLY A 274 15.44 -2.99 -25.23
C GLY A 274 15.50 -3.30 -26.73
N GLY A 275 15.51 -4.60 -27.06
CA GLY A 275 15.99 -5.08 -28.36
C GLY A 275 15.28 -4.56 -29.61
N SER A 276 16.05 -4.54 -30.70
CA SER A 276 15.71 -4.12 -32.07
C SER A 276 15.57 -2.60 -32.28
N PRO A 277 16.52 -1.93 -32.98
CA PRO A 277 16.31 -0.55 -33.38
C PRO A 277 15.12 -0.46 -34.33
N ARG A 278 14.13 0.35 -33.97
CA ARG A 278 13.03 0.68 -34.89
C ARG A 278 13.62 1.46 -36.05
N ARG A 279 13.60 0.89 -37.26
CA ARG A 279 13.76 1.70 -38.49
C ARG A 279 12.73 2.83 -38.42
N GLY A 280 13.20 4.07 -38.41
CA GLY A 280 12.33 5.24 -38.44
C GLY A 280 11.38 5.12 -39.63
N ALA A 281 10.09 5.43 -39.41
CA ALA A 281 9.08 5.33 -40.45
C ALA A 281 9.49 6.17 -41.67
N ASP A 282 9.46 5.57 -42.87
CA ASP A 282 9.76 6.30 -44.09
C ASP A 282 8.74 7.44 -44.28
N PRO A 283 9.18 8.70 -44.45
CA PRO A 283 8.29 9.76 -44.90
C PRO A 283 7.91 9.48 -46.36
N ALA A 284 6.62 9.25 -46.60
CA ALA A 284 6.10 9.06 -47.96
C ALA A 284 6.49 10.25 -48.86
N PRO A 285 6.92 10.02 -50.11
CA PRO A 285 7.50 11.06 -50.94
C PRO A 285 6.44 12.07 -51.42
N GLY A 286 6.44 13.26 -50.82
CA GLY A 286 5.70 14.41 -51.33
C GLY A 286 6.28 14.90 -52.66
N ARG A 287 5.79 14.38 -53.79
CA ARG A 287 5.96 15.01 -55.11
C ARG A 287 4.83 15.99 -55.37
N GLY A 288 5.17 17.18 -55.88
CA GLY A 288 4.18 18.11 -56.41
C GLY A 288 4.35 19.57 -55.96
N ALA A 289 5.52 20.16 -56.20
CA ALA A 289 5.57 21.61 -56.37
C ALA A 289 5.24 21.91 -57.83
N GLU A 290 4.10 22.55 -58.13
CA GLU A 290 4.00 23.48 -59.26
C GLU A 290 2.74 24.38 -59.25
N ARG A 291 3.02 25.69 -59.25
CA ARG A 291 2.35 26.80 -59.96
C ARG A 291 0.86 26.67 -60.33
N SER A 292 0.07 27.64 -59.85
CA SER A 292 -1.09 28.16 -60.61
C SER A 292 -0.63 28.69 -61.98
N PRO A 293 -1.41 28.50 -63.05
CA PRO A 293 -2.37 29.54 -63.42
C PRO A 293 -3.69 28.97 -64.01
N GLY A 294 -4.60 29.86 -64.41
CA GLY A 294 -5.49 29.55 -65.53
C GLY A 294 -6.95 29.27 -65.18
N GLN A 295 -7.76 30.26 -65.54
CA GLN A 295 -9.21 30.25 -65.71
C GLN A 295 -9.88 29.02 -66.34
N LEU A 296 -11.18 28.96 -66.06
CA LEU A 296 -12.31 28.59 -66.94
C LEU A 296 -12.78 27.11 -67.04
N HIS A 297 -14.07 26.96 -66.70
CA HIS A 297 -15.09 26.12 -67.34
C HIS A 297 -14.86 24.60 -67.50
N ILE A 298 -15.85 23.80 -67.05
CA ILE A 298 -16.72 23.06 -67.98
C ILE A 298 -18.04 22.64 -67.30
N ARG A 299 -19.01 22.31 -68.16
CA ARG A 299 -20.46 22.12 -67.95
C ARG A 299 -20.83 20.65 -68.12
N GLY A 300 -21.88 20.19 -67.44
CA GLY A 300 -22.51 18.87 -67.64
C GLY A 300 -22.32 17.94 -66.44
N SER A 301 -23.35 17.60 -65.66
CA SER A 301 -24.51 16.74 -65.96
C SER A 301 -24.21 15.24 -65.82
N GLY A 302 -24.72 14.63 -64.75
CA GLY A 302 -24.69 13.19 -64.52
C GLY A 302 -25.39 12.83 -63.22
N ARG A 303 -26.55 12.16 -63.30
CA ARG A 303 -27.33 11.72 -62.14
C ARG A 303 -26.74 10.43 -61.56
N HIS A 304 -26.84 10.20 -60.26
CA HIS A 304 -27.87 9.31 -59.70
C HIS A 304 -27.87 9.24 -58.17
N ARG A 305 -29.08 9.10 -57.62
CA ARG A 305 -29.39 8.81 -56.21
C ARG A 305 -30.54 7.79 -56.21
N PRO A 306 -30.57 6.82 -55.29
CA PRO A 306 -31.80 6.13 -54.92
C PRO A 306 -31.96 6.16 -53.37
N PRO A 307 -33.00 5.55 -52.75
CA PRO A 307 -34.18 6.35 -52.40
C PRO A 307 -34.64 6.13 -50.94
N GLY A 308 -35.75 6.77 -50.57
CA GLY A 308 -36.56 6.41 -49.39
C GLY A 308 -38.05 6.36 -49.77
N PRO A 309 -38.90 5.67 -48.99
CA PRO A 309 -40.36 5.63 -49.16
C PRO A 309 -41.09 6.38 -48.02
N ASP A 310 -42.41 6.54 -48.02
CA ASP A 310 -43.29 7.07 -49.07
C ASP A 310 -44.63 7.48 -48.40
N HIS A 311 -45.36 8.42 -49.00
CA HIS A 311 -46.71 8.81 -48.56
C HIS A 311 -47.72 8.59 -49.70
N PRO A 312 -48.95 8.16 -49.37
CA PRO A 312 -50.16 8.60 -50.08
C PRO A 312 -51.19 9.20 -49.08
N GLY A 313 -52.11 10.10 -49.44
CA GLY A 313 -52.37 10.79 -50.71
C GLY A 313 -53.49 11.85 -50.52
N ARG A 314 -53.76 12.65 -51.57
CA ARG A 314 -54.89 13.62 -51.74
C ARG A 314 -55.69 13.19 -53.00
N PRO A 315 -56.84 13.81 -53.42
CA PRO A 315 -57.46 15.11 -53.08
C PRO A 315 -58.90 14.92 -52.50
N ALA A 316 -59.96 15.76 -52.62
CA ALA A 316 -60.28 17.00 -53.38
C ALA A 316 -61.48 17.77 -52.73
N GLY A 317 -61.92 18.90 -53.34
CA GLY A 317 -63.36 19.20 -53.46
C GLY A 317 -64.01 20.37 -52.66
N ASP A 318 -63.68 21.62 -53.01
CA ASP A 318 -64.66 22.72 -53.28
C ASP A 318 -65.62 23.25 -52.13
N PRO A 319 -66.55 24.24 -52.33
CA PRO A 319 -66.32 25.57 -51.73
C PRO A 319 -67.54 26.26 -51.06
N ARG A 320 -67.31 27.08 -50.01
CA ARG A 320 -68.18 28.21 -49.56
C ARG A 320 -67.30 29.24 -48.83
N GLY A 321 -67.56 30.55 -48.85
CA GLY A 321 -68.63 31.30 -49.54
C GLY A 321 -68.85 32.66 -48.86
N ASP A 322 -68.60 33.72 -49.61
CA ASP A 322 -69.01 35.12 -49.38
C ASP A 322 -68.36 35.97 -48.25
N PRO A 323 -68.31 37.32 -48.39
CA PRO A 323 -67.38 38.17 -47.65
C PRO A 323 -68.09 39.28 -46.86
N ARG A 324 -67.33 40.25 -46.33
CA ARG A 324 -67.66 41.70 -46.39
C ARG A 324 -66.53 42.57 -45.84
N ARG A 325 -66.16 43.58 -46.66
CA ARG A 325 -65.97 45.02 -46.32
C ARG A 325 -65.26 45.43 -45.02
N LEU A 326 -64.53 46.53 -44.97
CA LEU A 326 -63.88 47.43 -45.95
C LEU A 326 -62.99 48.36 -45.10
N GLU A 327 -61.98 48.95 -45.72
CA GLU A 327 -61.23 50.14 -45.30
C GLU A 327 -61.88 51.07 -44.23
N ARG A 328 -61.08 51.65 -43.33
CA ARG A 328 -60.49 53.00 -43.53
C ARG A 328 -59.51 53.43 -42.43
N HIS A 329 -58.68 54.41 -42.81
CA HIS A 329 -57.67 55.09 -41.99
C HIS A 329 -58.19 55.68 -40.68
N HIS A 330 -57.31 55.91 -39.70
CA HIS A 330 -56.99 57.27 -39.25
C HIS A 330 -55.57 57.37 -38.66
N ARG A 331 -54.92 58.52 -38.84
CA ARG A 331 -53.63 58.91 -38.23
C ARG A 331 -53.83 59.20 -36.73
N PHE A 332 -52.77 59.11 -35.91
CA PHE A 332 -52.31 60.27 -35.11
C PHE A 332 -50.99 60.05 -34.32
N ARG A 333 -50.09 61.05 -34.47
CA ARG A 333 -49.13 61.65 -33.51
C ARG A 333 -48.07 60.83 -32.73
N HIS A 334 -46.83 61.29 -32.87
CA HIS A 334 -45.71 61.16 -31.92
C HIS A 334 -46.09 61.49 -30.47
N HIS A 335 -45.39 60.89 -29.49
CA HIS A 335 -44.99 61.55 -28.24
C HIS A 335 -43.66 60.99 -27.68
N HIS A 336 -42.99 61.79 -26.84
CA HIS A 336 -41.60 61.60 -26.41
C HIS A 336 -41.38 60.42 -25.45
N ARG A 337 -40.19 59.80 -25.52
CA ARG A 337 -39.64 58.95 -24.43
C ARG A 337 -38.92 59.82 -23.40
N PRO A 338 -39.29 59.82 -22.10
CA PRO A 338 -38.54 60.52 -21.07
C PRO A 338 -37.29 59.72 -20.63
N ALA A 339 -36.24 60.43 -20.25
CA ALA A 339 -35.00 59.83 -19.75
C ALA A 339 -35.17 59.20 -18.36
N VAL A 340 -34.74 57.94 -18.19
CA VAL A 340 -34.81 57.23 -16.91
C VAL A 340 -33.61 57.62 -16.03
N ARG A 341 -33.86 58.37 -14.95
CA ARG A 341 -32.87 58.63 -13.89
C ARG A 341 -32.48 57.30 -13.17
N PRO A 342 -31.20 57.07 -12.85
CA PRO A 342 -30.80 55.91 -12.06
C PRO A 342 -31.29 56.05 -10.60
N ARG A 343 -32.24 55.21 -10.20
CA ARG A 343 -32.67 55.09 -8.80
C ARG A 343 -31.53 54.47 -7.97
N ARG A 344 -30.99 55.23 -7.00
CA ARG A 344 -30.16 54.70 -5.91
C ARG A 344 -30.89 53.52 -5.27
N ARG A 345 -30.39 52.28 -5.42
CA ARG A 345 -30.91 51.11 -4.71
C ARG A 345 -30.26 51.02 -3.33
N ALA A 346 -31.08 51.12 -2.29
CA ALA A 346 -30.67 50.82 -0.92
C ALA A 346 -30.15 49.38 -0.82
N GLY A 347 -29.09 49.18 -0.04
CA GLY A 347 -28.34 47.92 0.00
C GLY A 347 -29.10 46.79 0.69
N ARG A 348 -29.56 45.79 -0.08
CA ARG A 348 -29.93 44.49 0.48
C ARG A 348 -28.65 43.72 0.80
N ARG A 349 -28.20 43.79 2.07
CA ARG A 349 -27.01 43.06 2.55
C ARG A 349 -27.15 41.58 2.20
N SER A 350 -26.30 41.06 1.32
CA SER A 350 -26.30 39.64 1.00
C SER A 350 -25.68 38.85 2.15
N THR A 351 -26.29 37.72 2.51
CA THR A 351 -25.78 36.80 3.55
C THR A 351 -24.43 36.17 3.17
N ILE A 352 -23.99 36.34 1.92
CA ILE A 352 -22.64 35.95 1.46
C ILE A 352 -21.59 37.00 1.89
N GLY A 353 -22.00 38.24 2.15
CA GLY A 353 -21.13 39.29 2.69
C GLY A 353 -20.73 39.08 4.15
N SER A 354 -21.49 38.29 4.93
CA SER A 354 -21.10 37.97 6.32
C SER A 354 -19.96 36.97 6.37
N LEU A 355 -19.87 35.99 5.45
CA LEU A 355 -18.76 35.03 5.43
C LEU A 355 -17.42 35.67 4.97
N MET A 356 -17.47 36.86 4.35
CA MET A 356 -16.28 37.67 4.06
C MET A 356 -15.61 38.23 5.32
N TRP A 357 -16.29 38.20 6.48
CA TRP A 357 -15.69 38.48 7.79
C TRP A 357 -14.48 37.57 8.05
N LEU A 358 -14.57 36.28 7.70
CA LEU A 358 -13.65 35.26 8.19
C LEU A 358 -12.21 35.49 7.69
N THR A 359 -12.03 35.54 6.37
CA THR A 359 -10.73 35.82 5.74
C THR A 359 -10.24 37.25 6.03
N ARG A 360 -11.15 38.22 6.19
CA ARG A 360 -10.79 39.60 6.58
C ARG A 360 -10.32 39.70 8.03
N LEU A 361 -10.89 38.92 8.93
CA LEU A 361 -10.51 38.88 10.35
C LEU A 361 -9.12 38.27 10.50
N ALA A 362 -8.87 37.14 9.83
CA ALA A 362 -7.56 36.49 9.81
C ALA A 362 -6.46 37.45 9.32
N LEU A 363 -6.69 38.13 8.19
CA LEU A 363 -5.75 39.12 7.64
C LEU A 363 -5.64 40.42 8.46
N ARG A 364 -6.64 40.75 9.30
CA ARG A 364 -6.59 41.92 10.20
C ARG A 364 -5.82 41.63 11.48
N TYR A 365 -5.82 40.39 11.95
CA TYR A 365 -5.15 39.95 13.17
C TYR A 365 -4.26 38.71 12.90
N PRO A 366 -3.13 38.88 12.18
CA PRO A 366 -2.27 37.76 11.81
C PRO A 366 -1.69 37.04 13.03
N ILE A 367 -1.28 37.79 14.07
CA ILE A 367 -0.72 37.24 15.32
C ILE A 367 -1.74 36.33 16.03
N SER A 368 -3.00 36.78 16.14
CA SER A 368 -4.08 35.98 16.75
C SER A 368 -4.38 34.70 15.95
N THR A 369 -4.26 34.76 14.62
CA THR A 369 -4.43 33.60 13.74
C THR A 369 -3.32 32.57 13.94
N PHE A 370 -2.07 33.02 14.09
CA PHE A 370 -0.94 32.16 14.45
C PHE A 370 -1.07 31.55 15.84
N LEU A 371 -1.46 32.35 16.85
CA LEU A 371 -1.64 31.86 18.22
C LEU A 371 -2.76 30.81 18.29
N PHE A 372 -3.87 31.00 17.57
CA PHE A 372 -4.93 30.00 17.46
C PHE A 372 -4.46 28.69 16.80
N ALA A 373 -3.70 28.78 15.71
CA ALA A 373 -3.11 27.60 15.06
C ALA A 373 -2.10 26.88 15.99
N LEU A 374 -1.32 27.63 16.76
CA LEU A 374 -0.39 27.10 17.77
C LEU A 374 -1.14 26.39 18.91
N THR A 375 -2.24 26.96 19.43
CA THR A 375 -3.07 26.31 20.46
C THR A 375 -3.62 24.97 19.97
N ILE A 376 -4.13 24.91 18.74
CA ILE A 376 -4.60 23.65 18.15
C ILE A 376 -3.44 22.65 17.99
N ALA A 377 -2.26 23.12 17.56
CA ALA A 377 -1.08 22.26 17.41
C ALA A 377 -0.58 21.67 18.74
N VAL A 378 -0.53 22.47 19.81
CA VAL A 378 -0.19 21.99 21.17
C VAL A 378 -1.23 20.96 21.64
N LEU A 379 -2.51 21.20 21.41
CA LEU A 379 -3.59 20.28 21.81
C LEU A 379 -3.46 18.94 21.08
N GLY A 380 -3.23 18.93 19.76
CA GLY A 380 -2.98 17.70 19.00
C GLY A 380 -1.72 16.96 19.42
N LEU A 381 -0.65 17.66 19.81
CA LEU A 381 0.58 17.05 20.31
C LEU A 381 0.38 16.37 21.68
N VAL A 382 -0.45 16.97 22.55
CA VAL A 382 -0.86 16.35 23.83
C VAL A 382 -1.77 15.14 23.59
N SER A 383 -2.72 15.21 22.63
CA SER A 383 -3.53 14.04 22.26
C SER A 383 -2.66 12.91 21.70
N PHE A 384 -1.65 13.21 20.88
CA PHE A 384 -0.73 12.21 20.33
C PHE A 384 0.00 11.41 21.43
N SER A 385 0.47 12.07 22.50
CA SER A 385 1.20 11.38 23.58
C SER A 385 0.34 10.47 24.46
N GLN A 386 -0.99 10.54 24.34
CA GLN A 386 -1.95 9.73 25.11
C GLN A 386 -2.67 8.67 24.26
N LEU A 387 -2.40 8.61 22.94
CA LEU A 387 -3.08 7.68 22.05
C LEU A 387 -2.49 6.26 22.10
N PRO A 388 -3.30 5.20 22.33
CA PRO A 388 -2.86 3.83 22.18
C PRO A 388 -2.60 3.49 20.70
N ILE A 389 -1.48 2.82 20.43
CA ILE A 389 -1.04 2.40 19.10
C ILE A 389 -1.27 0.89 18.96
N ASP A 390 -2.15 0.47 18.05
CA ASP A 390 -2.46 -0.94 17.76
C ASP A 390 -2.44 -1.16 16.25
N MET A 391 -1.77 -2.20 15.72
CA MET A 391 -1.64 -2.37 14.26
C MET A 391 -2.98 -2.59 13.55
N LEU A 392 -3.93 -3.25 14.20
CA LEU A 392 -5.29 -3.46 13.71
C LEU A 392 -6.27 -2.90 14.76
N PRO A 393 -7.48 -2.45 14.36
CA PRO A 393 -8.53 -2.16 15.33
C PRO A 393 -8.76 -3.39 16.22
N ARG A 394 -9.10 -3.16 17.49
CA ARG A 394 -9.32 -4.23 18.48
C ARG A 394 -10.57 -5.04 18.16
N ILE A 395 -10.41 -5.97 17.23
CA ILE A 395 -11.40 -7.00 16.87
C ILE A 395 -11.02 -8.25 17.65
N THR A 396 -11.67 -8.46 18.77
CA THR A 396 -11.58 -9.75 19.47
C THR A 396 -12.43 -10.73 18.67
N ILE A 397 -11.82 -11.48 17.74
CA ILE A 397 -12.52 -12.53 16.98
C ILE A 397 -13.12 -13.47 18.02
N PRO A 398 -14.46 -13.66 18.03
CA PRO A 398 -15.13 -14.31 19.15
C PRO A 398 -15.05 -15.83 19.04
N VAL A 399 -13.82 -16.36 19.14
CA VAL A 399 -13.52 -17.78 19.02
C VAL A 399 -12.66 -18.26 20.18
N ILE A 400 -13.14 -19.31 20.86
CA ILE A 400 -12.44 -19.96 21.97
C ILE A 400 -12.05 -21.36 21.52
N THR A 401 -10.76 -21.70 21.64
CA THR A 401 -10.23 -22.98 21.17
C THR A 401 -9.82 -23.84 22.36
N ALA A 402 -10.53 -24.96 22.54
CA ALA A 402 -10.24 -26.02 23.50
C ALA A 402 -9.40 -27.13 22.82
N ILE A 403 -8.17 -27.35 23.28
CA ILE A 403 -7.28 -28.42 22.78
C ILE A 403 -7.10 -29.50 23.84
N THR A 404 -7.51 -30.73 23.55
CA THR A 404 -7.45 -31.89 24.46
C THR A 404 -6.58 -32.99 23.86
N ASN A 405 -5.73 -33.61 24.69
CA ASN A 405 -4.77 -34.63 24.28
C ASN A 405 -5.04 -35.96 25.01
N TYR A 406 -5.16 -37.07 24.29
CA TYR A 406 -5.34 -38.42 24.83
C TYR A 406 -4.44 -39.41 24.08
N PRO A 407 -3.15 -39.51 24.47
CA PRO A 407 -2.16 -40.28 23.72
C PRO A 407 -2.55 -41.75 23.52
N GLY A 408 -2.40 -42.25 22.29
CA GLY A 408 -2.70 -43.64 21.93
C GLY A 408 -4.15 -43.94 21.53
N ALA A 409 -5.05 -42.95 21.57
CA ALA A 409 -6.42 -43.10 21.06
C ALA A 409 -6.50 -42.85 19.55
N GLY A 410 -7.16 -43.78 18.83
CA GLY A 410 -7.49 -43.61 17.42
C GLY A 410 -8.47 -42.45 17.19
N PRO A 411 -8.54 -41.86 15.99
CA PRO A 411 -9.40 -40.70 15.71
C PRO A 411 -10.89 -40.92 16.05
N LEU A 412 -11.42 -42.11 15.79
CA LEU A 412 -12.83 -42.47 16.06
C LEU A 412 -13.10 -42.61 17.57
N ASP A 413 -12.23 -43.30 18.29
CA ASP A 413 -12.35 -43.48 19.74
C ASP A 413 -12.22 -42.14 20.47
N MET A 414 -11.31 -41.27 20.00
CA MET A 414 -11.14 -39.91 20.49
C MET A 414 -12.38 -39.03 20.21
N GLU A 415 -13.00 -39.19 19.04
CA GLU A 415 -14.22 -38.46 18.70
C GLU A 415 -15.40 -38.84 19.61
N GLN A 416 -15.62 -40.14 19.81
CA GLN A 416 -16.74 -40.65 20.61
C GLN A 416 -16.51 -40.46 22.11
N SER A 417 -15.28 -40.68 22.61
CA SER A 417 -14.97 -40.71 24.05
C SER A 417 -14.58 -39.35 24.63
N VAL A 418 -14.12 -38.41 23.80
CA VAL A 418 -13.60 -37.11 24.26
C VAL A 418 -14.24 -35.93 23.51
N THR A 419 -14.11 -35.88 22.18
CA THR A 419 -14.58 -34.72 21.38
C THR A 419 -16.08 -34.49 21.57
N THR A 420 -16.90 -35.53 21.45
CA THR A 420 -18.37 -35.43 21.57
C THR A 420 -18.82 -34.94 22.95
N PHE A 421 -18.13 -35.34 24.02
CA PHE A 421 -18.45 -34.90 25.38
C PHE A 421 -18.09 -33.43 25.60
N ILE A 422 -16.93 -32.98 25.11
CA ILE A 422 -16.50 -31.58 25.19
C ILE A 422 -17.39 -30.69 24.31
N GLU A 423 -17.75 -31.14 23.10
CA GLU A 423 -18.64 -30.41 22.21
C GLU A 423 -20.02 -30.20 22.86
N ARG A 424 -20.66 -31.25 23.38
CA ARG A 424 -21.95 -31.15 24.09
C ARG A 424 -21.88 -30.29 25.35
N SER A 425 -20.76 -30.34 26.06
CA SER A 425 -20.52 -29.48 27.23
C SER A 425 -20.52 -28.02 26.82
N VAL A 426 -19.71 -27.66 25.82
CA VAL A 426 -19.47 -26.26 25.46
C VAL A 426 -20.56 -25.64 24.59
N SER A 427 -21.29 -26.41 23.79
CA SER A 427 -22.50 -25.95 23.10
C SER A 427 -23.64 -25.53 24.04
N SER A 428 -23.50 -25.74 25.36
CA SER A 428 -24.43 -25.25 26.38
C SER A 428 -24.03 -23.92 27.05
N VAL A 429 -22.94 -23.29 26.59
CA VAL A 429 -22.50 -21.97 27.06
C VAL A 429 -23.31 -20.86 26.40
N ASN A 430 -23.56 -19.77 27.12
CA ASN A 430 -24.31 -18.63 26.60
C ASN A 430 -23.59 -17.94 25.45
N ASP A 431 -24.36 -17.30 24.57
CA ASP A 431 -23.88 -16.53 23.41
C ASP A 431 -23.01 -17.30 22.39
N VAL A 432 -22.98 -18.64 22.44
CA VAL A 432 -22.39 -19.48 21.38
C VAL A 432 -23.26 -19.43 20.11
N ASP A 433 -22.63 -19.18 18.96
CA ASP A 433 -23.20 -19.21 17.61
C ASP A 433 -23.11 -20.63 17.03
N TYR A 434 -21.90 -21.19 16.93
CA TYR A 434 -21.68 -22.58 16.56
C TYR A 434 -20.37 -23.16 17.12
N VAL A 435 -20.31 -24.49 17.21
CA VAL A 435 -19.11 -25.22 17.60
C VAL A 435 -18.59 -26.03 16.42
N ARG A 436 -17.27 -26.08 16.24
CA ARG A 436 -16.58 -26.86 15.22
C ARG A 436 -15.45 -27.65 15.85
N SER A 437 -15.59 -28.96 15.86
CA SER A 437 -14.57 -29.90 16.30
C SER A 437 -13.66 -30.36 15.14
N THR A 438 -12.47 -30.83 15.47
CA THR A 438 -11.52 -31.49 14.55
C THR A 438 -10.68 -32.48 15.35
N THR A 439 -10.89 -33.76 15.09
CA THR A 439 -10.20 -34.86 15.78
C THR A 439 -9.08 -35.43 14.89
N ARG A 440 -7.98 -35.82 15.51
CA ARG A 440 -6.84 -36.55 14.94
C ARG A 440 -6.39 -37.60 15.96
N GLU A 441 -5.49 -38.49 15.56
CA GLU A 441 -4.89 -39.46 16.47
C GLU A 441 -4.27 -38.74 17.68
N GLY A 442 -4.69 -39.15 18.88
CA GLY A 442 -4.32 -38.52 20.15
C GLY A 442 -4.81 -37.09 20.42
N LEU A 443 -5.39 -36.37 19.45
CA LEU A 443 -5.63 -34.92 19.55
C LEU A 443 -7.06 -34.52 19.16
N SER A 444 -7.73 -33.77 20.03
CA SER A 444 -9.03 -33.13 19.74
C SER A 444 -8.93 -31.61 19.86
N GLN A 445 -9.33 -30.90 18.82
CA GLN A 445 -9.45 -29.44 18.81
C GLN A 445 -10.92 -29.06 18.65
N VAL A 446 -11.52 -28.44 19.67
CA VAL A 446 -12.89 -27.91 19.64
C VAL A 446 -12.81 -26.39 19.57
N ARG A 447 -13.37 -25.78 18.53
CA ARG A 447 -13.47 -24.31 18.36
C ARG A 447 -14.90 -23.87 18.57
N VAL A 448 -15.07 -22.85 19.39
CA VAL A 448 -16.36 -22.36 19.87
C VAL A 448 -16.49 -20.93 19.39
N TYR A 449 -17.42 -20.68 18.47
CA TYR A 449 -17.68 -19.36 17.93
C TYR A 449 -18.82 -18.73 18.72
N PHE A 450 -18.63 -17.51 19.19
CA PHE A 450 -19.62 -16.73 19.92
C PHE A 450 -20.18 -15.63 19.03
N ASN A 451 -21.35 -15.12 19.40
CA ASN A 451 -22.01 -14.01 18.73
C ASN A 451 -21.15 -12.73 18.74
N TRP A 452 -21.31 -11.89 17.70
CA TRP A 452 -20.52 -10.67 17.45
C TRP A 452 -20.63 -9.56 18.51
N ASN A 453 -21.36 -9.78 19.60
CA ASN A 453 -21.53 -8.84 20.70
C ASN A 453 -21.40 -9.52 22.09
N ALA A 454 -20.86 -10.74 22.12
CA ALA A 454 -20.62 -11.52 23.34
C ALA A 454 -19.35 -11.06 24.07
N ASP A 455 -19.36 -11.09 25.40
CA ASP A 455 -18.17 -10.89 26.21
C ASP A 455 -17.34 -12.18 26.23
N LEU A 456 -16.15 -12.14 25.61
CA LEU A 456 -15.27 -13.29 25.51
C LEU A 456 -14.50 -13.60 26.77
N ASP A 457 -14.31 -12.63 27.67
CA ASP A 457 -13.63 -12.88 28.94
C ASP A 457 -14.61 -13.60 29.89
N VAL A 458 -15.91 -13.28 29.83
CA VAL A 458 -17.00 -14.09 30.44
C VAL A 458 -17.11 -15.46 29.77
N GLY A 459 -17.21 -15.50 28.43
CA GLY A 459 -17.31 -16.75 27.67
C GLY A 459 -16.13 -17.70 27.89
N PHE A 460 -14.91 -17.18 28.07
CA PHE A 460 -13.72 -17.97 28.40
C PHE A 460 -13.80 -18.62 29.78
N VAL A 461 -14.28 -17.89 30.79
CA VAL A 461 -14.51 -18.44 32.13
C VAL A 461 -15.59 -19.52 32.08
N ASP A 462 -16.71 -19.27 31.40
CA ASP A 462 -17.80 -20.24 31.28
C ASP A 462 -17.38 -21.51 30.56
N VAL A 463 -16.64 -21.40 29.44
CA VAL A 463 -16.08 -22.55 28.71
C VAL A 463 -15.15 -23.37 29.61
N ILE A 464 -14.23 -22.73 30.33
CA ILE A 464 -13.31 -23.43 31.25
C ILE A 464 -14.10 -24.13 32.36
N GLN A 465 -15.08 -23.47 32.97
CA GLN A 465 -15.92 -24.10 34.01
C GLN A 465 -16.72 -25.28 33.46
N ARG A 466 -17.22 -25.20 32.23
CA ARG A 466 -17.97 -26.28 31.57
C ARG A 466 -17.09 -27.49 31.28
N VAL A 467 -15.91 -27.28 30.69
CA VAL A 467 -14.99 -28.38 30.37
C VAL A 467 -14.40 -28.99 31.64
N ASN A 468 -14.06 -28.19 32.67
CA ASN A 468 -13.59 -28.72 33.96
C ASN A 468 -14.64 -29.59 34.66
N ARG A 469 -15.94 -29.26 34.54
CA ARG A 469 -17.02 -30.14 35.04
C ARG A 469 -17.12 -31.45 34.24
N THR A 470 -16.86 -31.42 32.94
CA THR A 470 -16.82 -32.61 32.07
C THR A 470 -15.55 -33.45 32.26
N GLN A 471 -14.46 -32.87 32.77
CA GLN A 471 -13.19 -33.58 32.98
C GLN A 471 -13.34 -34.81 33.90
N GLY A 472 -14.25 -34.78 34.88
CA GLY A 472 -14.58 -35.93 35.74
C GLY A 472 -15.37 -37.06 35.05
N GLN A 473 -15.77 -36.88 33.78
CA GLN A 473 -16.44 -37.88 32.95
C GLN A 473 -15.55 -38.42 31.82
N LEU A 474 -14.32 -37.88 31.66
CA LEU A 474 -13.37 -38.32 30.63
C LEU A 474 -12.56 -39.55 31.08
N PRO A 475 -12.07 -40.39 30.15
CA PRO A 475 -11.22 -41.53 30.48
C PRO A 475 -9.91 -41.12 31.21
N PRO A 476 -9.39 -41.97 32.13
CA PRO A 476 -8.10 -41.73 32.76
C PRO A 476 -6.97 -41.77 31.71
N GLY A 477 -6.13 -40.73 31.68
CA GLY A 477 -5.03 -40.58 30.71
C GLY A 477 -5.11 -39.34 29.82
N VAL A 478 -6.24 -38.61 29.84
CA VAL A 478 -6.37 -37.32 29.15
C VAL A 478 -5.47 -36.27 29.80
N THR A 479 -4.61 -35.62 29.01
CA THR A 479 -3.70 -34.55 29.46
C THR A 479 -4.36 -33.17 29.31
N ALA A 480 -3.96 -32.22 30.16
CA ALA A 480 -4.65 -30.95 30.40
C ALA A 480 -5.02 -30.12 29.15
N LEU A 481 -6.19 -29.47 29.27
CA LEU A 481 -6.77 -28.56 28.30
C LEU A 481 -6.00 -27.24 28.24
N PHE A 482 -5.57 -26.83 27.05
CA PHE A 482 -5.09 -25.46 26.82
C PHE A 482 -6.14 -24.67 26.02
N VAL A 483 -6.59 -23.55 26.60
CA VAL A 483 -7.50 -22.61 25.93
C VAL A 483 -6.72 -21.41 25.44
N LEU A 484 -6.55 -21.32 24.11
CA LEU A 484 -5.71 -20.30 23.48
C LEU A 484 -6.57 -19.22 22.80
N ARG A 485 -6.33 -17.95 23.19
CA ARG A 485 -6.79 -16.75 22.47
C ARG A 485 -5.79 -16.44 21.36
N PHE A 486 -6.27 -16.23 20.14
CA PHE A 486 -5.42 -15.97 18.99
C PHE A 486 -5.12 -14.47 18.86
N ASP A 487 -3.84 -14.10 18.75
CA ASP A 487 -3.38 -12.73 18.53
C ASP A 487 -2.51 -12.67 17.26
N ILE A 488 -2.71 -11.64 16.44
CA ILE A 488 -2.14 -11.45 15.10
C ILE A 488 -1.11 -10.32 15.03
N THR A 489 -0.73 -9.72 16.16
CA THR A 489 0.12 -8.52 16.26
C THR A 489 1.62 -8.73 15.99
N SER A 490 2.09 -9.96 15.75
CA SER A 490 3.53 -10.31 15.76
C SER A 490 4.31 -10.10 14.44
N ARG A 491 3.76 -9.37 13.44
CA ARG A 491 4.44 -9.12 12.16
C ARG A 491 4.48 -7.62 11.79
N PRO A 492 5.67 -7.01 11.60
CA PRO A 492 5.78 -5.60 11.22
C PRO A 492 5.30 -5.38 9.78
N VAL A 493 4.49 -4.33 9.57
CA VAL A 493 3.75 -4.10 8.31
C VAL A 493 4.33 -2.98 7.45
N CYS A 494 5.06 -2.02 8.01
CA CYS A 494 5.58 -0.88 7.24
C CYS A 494 6.89 -0.31 7.83
N ASN A 495 7.82 0.07 6.95
CA ASN A 495 8.94 0.97 7.24
C ASN A 495 8.77 2.22 6.37
N ILE A 496 8.97 3.40 6.95
CA ILE A 496 8.89 4.69 6.24
C ILE A 496 10.28 5.32 6.23
N ALA A 497 10.78 5.66 5.04
CA ALA A 497 11.99 6.45 4.85
C ALA A 497 11.63 7.73 4.06
N VAL A 498 12.20 8.87 4.46
CA VAL A 498 11.98 10.17 3.81
C VAL A 498 13.32 10.68 3.32
N SER A 499 13.38 11.09 2.05
CA SER A 499 14.55 11.73 1.44
C SER A 499 14.09 12.88 0.55
N ALA A 500 14.88 13.96 0.51
CA ALA A 500 14.64 15.14 -0.30
C ALA A 500 15.97 15.64 -0.89
N PRO A 501 16.22 15.45 -2.19
CA PRO A 501 17.31 16.15 -2.90
C PRO A 501 17.02 17.65 -3.01
N GLY A 502 18.06 18.45 -3.24
CA GLY A 502 18.02 19.91 -3.15
C GLY A 502 16.89 20.58 -3.95
N MET A 503 16.30 21.63 -3.35
CA MET A 503 15.24 22.44 -3.95
C MET A 503 15.74 23.86 -4.26
N ASP A 504 15.57 24.29 -5.50
CA ASP A 504 15.89 25.66 -5.95
C ASP A 504 14.95 26.70 -5.32
N GLU A 505 15.48 27.89 -5.02
CA GLU A 505 14.83 28.95 -4.23
C GLU A 505 13.61 29.64 -4.87
N ARG A 506 13.06 29.11 -5.99
CA ARG A 506 12.01 29.76 -6.78
C ARG A 506 10.60 29.18 -6.62
N GLU A 507 10.43 28.06 -5.90
CA GLU A 507 9.13 27.42 -5.66
C GLU A 507 8.76 27.36 -4.16
N LEU A 508 8.43 28.51 -3.57
CA LEU A 508 7.96 28.60 -2.17
C LEU A 508 6.45 28.29 -2.01
N ASP A 509 5.67 28.30 -3.09
CA ASP A 509 4.22 28.04 -3.06
C ASP A 509 3.85 26.64 -2.50
N PRO A 510 4.54 25.53 -2.85
CA PRO A 510 4.28 24.20 -2.29
C PRO A 510 4.52 24.11 -0.77
N PHE A 511 5.52 24.82 -0.22
CA PHE A 511 5.83 24.79 1.22
C PHE A 511 4.69 25.36 2.07
N ILE A 512 4.07 26.46 1.61
CA ILE A 512 2.90 27.09 2.25
C ILE A 512 1.73 26.11 2.32
N ILE A 513 1.57 25.27 1.30
CA ILE A 513 0.53 24.23 1.24
C ILE A 513 0.91 23.04 2.11
N MET A 514 2.15 22.58 2.08
CA MET A 514 2.62 21.44 2.87
C MET A 514 2.53 21.69 4.38
N PHE A 515 2.65 22.94 4.82
CA PHE A 515 2.43 23.34 6.22
C PHE A 515 0.99 23.09 6.72
N THR A 516 0.00 22.94 5.82
CA THR A 516 -1.38 22.58 6.20
C THR A 516 -1.54 21.10 6.59
N VAL A 517 -0.60 20.24 6.20
CA VAL A 517 -0.68 18.79 6.42
C VAL A 517 -0.45 18.42 7.89
N PRO A 518 0.62 18.87 8.58
CA PRO A 518 0.77 18.65 10.02
C PRO A 518 -0.43 19.17 10.82
N LEU A 519 -0.95 20.34 10.45
CA LEU A 519 -2.13 20.96 11.06
C LEU A 519 -3.41 20.12 10.87
N GLY A 520 -3.52 19.36 9.78
CA GLY A 520 -4.59 18.38 9.59
C GLY A 520 -4.39 17.11 10.43
N ILE A 521 -3.16 16.59 10.50
CA ILE A 521 -2.81 15.41 11.32
C ILE A 521 -3.12 15.65 12.81
N ILE A 522 -2.84 16.86 13.31
CA ILE A 522 -3.25 17.32 14.65
C ILE A 522 -4.75 17.14 14.90
N GLY A 523 -5.60 17.42 13.91
CA GLY A 523 -7.03 17.21 13.99
C GLY A 523 -7.44 15.73 14.06
N VAL A 524 -6.69 14.87 13.38
CA VAL A 524 -6.86 13.40 13.44
C VAL A 524 -6.61 12.90 14.86
N PHE A 525 -5.44 13.25 15.43
CA PHE A 525 -5.08 12.84 16.78
C PHE A 525 -6.09 13.33 17.83
N TRP A 526 -6.55 14.57 17.70
CA TRP A 526 -7.56 15.12 18.60
C TRP A 526 -8.89 14.34 18.54
N THR A 527 -9.39 13.98 17.36
CA THR A 527 -10.64 13.20 17.26
C THR A 527 -10.49 11.73 17.63
N LEU A 528 -9.36 11.09 17.31
CA LEU A 528 -9.10 9.70 17.73
C LEU A 528 -9.09 9.63 19.27
N PHE A 529 -8.46 10.62 19.91
CA PHE A 529 -8.43 10.76 21.36
C PHE A 529 -9.85 11.00 21.93
N LEU A 530 -10.62 11.93 21.36
CA LEU A 530 -11.99 12.21 21.81
C LEU A 530 -12.95 11.01 21.66
N THR A 531 -12.70 10.13 20.69
CA THR A 531 -13.49 8.92 20.43
C THR A 531 -12.93 7.66 21.12
N ASN A 532 -11.83 7.76 21.88
CA ASN A 532 -11.10 6.63 22.46
C ASN A 532 -10.74 5.54 21.41
N THR A 533 -10.43 5.94 20.19
CA THR A 533 -10.03 5.03 19.10
C THR A 533 -8.51 5.02 18.92
N THR A 534 -7.96 3.86 18.55
CA THR A 534 -6.51 3.63 18.52
C THR A 534 -5.88 4.14 17.21
N LEU A 535 -4.59 4.44 17.27
CA LEU A 535 -3.79 4.76 16.10
C LEU A 535 -3.44 3.45 15.37
N SER A 536 -4.25 3.10 14.36
CA SER A 536 -4.17 1.83 13.61
C SER A 536 -3.86 1.99 12.13
N VAL A 537 -3.59 0.89 11.43
CA VAL A 537 -3.37 0.90 9.97
C VAL A 537 -4.57 1.48 9.22
N THR A 538 -5.81 1.25 9.66
CA THR A 538 -7.00 1.88 9.07
C THR A 538 -7.09 3.38 9.39
N SER A 539 -6.68 3.80 10.59
CA SER A 539 -6.50 5.23 10.92
C SER A 539 -5.44 5.89 10.03
N PHE A 540 -4.30 5.22 9.76
CA PHE A 540 -3.26 5.71 8.84
C PHE A 540 -3.74 5.84 7.39
N GLN A 541 -4.55 4.89 6.90
CA GLN A 541 -5.22 5.02 5.60
C GLN A 541 -6.14 6.27 5.56
N GLY A 542 -6.87 6.54 6.66
CA GLY A 542 -7.65 7.76 6.82
C GLY A 542 -6.80 9.04 6.79
N ILE A 543 -5.63 9.03 7.45
CA ILE A 543 -4.66 10.13 7.37
C ILE A 543 -4.25 10.39 5.92
N ILE A 544 -3.86 9.35 5.16
CA ILE A 544 -3.42 9.48 3.75
C ILE A 544 -4.52 10.11 2.87
N VAL A 545 -5.78 9.66 3.01
CA VAL A 545 -6.92 10.24 2.29
C VAL A 545 -7.14 11.71 2.66
N MET A 546 -7.05 12.02 3.96
CA MET A 546 -7.17 13.39 4.47
C MET A 546 -6.09 14.31 3.89
N VAL A 547 -4.83 13.88 3.84
CA VAL A 547 -3.72 14.66 3.24
C VAL A 547 -4.05 15.06 1.80
N GLY A 548 -4.53 14.14 0.97
CA GLY A 548 -4.90 14.45 -0.42
C GLY A 548 -5.99 15.51 -0.55
N ILE A 549 -7.03 15.43 0.29
CA ILE A 549 -8.14 16.40 0.29
C ILE A 549 -7.67 17.78 0.79
N VAL A 550 -6.88 17.81 1.86
CA VAL A 550 -6.34 19.03 2.47
C VAL A 550 -5.39 19.76 1.51
N VAL A 551 -4.43 19.04 0.93
CA VAL A 551 -3.49 19.59 -0.06
C VAL A 551 -4.24 20.13 -1.28
N SER A 552 -5.25 19.41 -1.78
CA SER A 552 -6.09 19.90 -2.90
C SER A 552 -6.80 21.22 -2.58
N ASN A 553 -7.42 21.33 -1.40
CA ASN A 553 -8.04 22.58 -0.94
C ASN A 553 -7.03 23.74 -0.81
N GLY A 554 -5.80 23.45 -0.35
CA GLY A 554 -4.70 24.41 -0.25
C GLY A 554 -4.17 24.88 -1.62
N ILE A 555 -3.82 23.94 -2.51
CA ILE A 555 -3.36 24.23 -3.89
C ILE A 555 -4.37 25.14 -4.59
N LEU A 556 -5.65 24.80 -4.55
CA LEU A 556 -6.68 25.55 -5.26
C LEU A 556 -6.85 26.98 -4.76
N LEU A 557 -6.53 27.27 -3.48
CA LEU A 557 -6.55 28.62 -2.91
C LEU A 557 -5.32 29.44 -3.33
N VAL A 558 -4.12 28.85 -3.24
CA VAL A 558 -2.85 29.51 -3.61
C VAL A 558 -2.76 29.74 -5.13
N ASP A 559 -3.06 28.73 -5.95
CA ASP A 559 -3.12 28.86 -7.42
C ASP A 559 -4.08 29.96 -7.87
N TYR A 560 -5.29 30.02 -7.30
CA TYR A 560 -6.26 31.05 -7.68
C TYR A 560 -5.79 32.46 -7.27
N THR A 561 -5.07 32.57 -6.15
CA THR A 561 -4.45 33.82 -5.71
C THR A 561 -3.35 34.27 -6.67
N ASN A 562 -2.42 33.36 -7.01
CA ASN A 562 -1.37 33.61 -7.99
C ASN A 562 -1.94 33.97 -9.37
N ARG A 563 -3.00 33.29 -9.81
CA ARG A 563 -3.65 33.56 -11.09
C ARG A 563 -4.36 34.91 -11.14
N LEU A 564 -5.02 35.33 -10.06
CA LEU A 564 -5.58 36.69 -9.95
C LEU A 564 -4.47 37.74 -10.04
N ARG A 565 -3.35 37.53 -9.35
CA ARG A 565 -2.21 38.45 -9.35
C ARG A 565 -1.51 38.57 -10.71
N ARG A 566 -1.50 37.50 -11.53
CA ARG A 566 -1.01 37.54 -12.93
C ARG A 566 -2.01 38.16 -13.92
N ALA A 567 -3.31 38.14 -13.61
CA ALA A 567 -4.36 38.58 -14.53
C ALA A 567 -4.76 40.05 -14.38
N GLU A 568 -4.48 40.66 -13.23
CA GLU A 568 -4.83 42.04 -12.88
C GLU A 568 -3.61 42.72 -12.22
N GLU A 569 -2.72 43.34 -13.01
CA GLU A 569 -1.47 43.97 -12.53
C GLU A 569 -1.66 45.02 -11.42
N SER A 570 -2.86 45.60 -11.30
CA SER A 570 -3.20 46.63 -10.32
C SER A 570 -3.75 46.10 -8.99
N LEU A 571 -3.92 44.78 -8.81
CA LEU A 571 -4.42 44.23 -7.55
C LEU A 571 -3.32 44.11 -6.48
N SER A 572 -3.56 44.70 -5.31
CA SER A 572 -2.68 44.48 -4.17
C SER A 572 -2.73 43.02 -3.70
N LEU A 573 -1.62 42.52 -3.14
CA LEU A 573 -1.49 41.14 -2.63
C LEU A 573 -2.67 40.75 -1.72
N ARG A 574 -3.05 41.65 -0.81
CA ARG A 574 -4.13 41.43 0.18
C ARG A 574 -5.51 41.39 -0.50
N GLU A 575 -5.74 42.16 -1.55
CA GLU A 575 -6.99 42.12 -2.33
C GLU A 575 -7.09 40.85 -3.17
N ALA A 576 -5.98 40.39 -3.79
CA ALA A 576 -5.92 39.14 -4.52
C ALA A 576 -6.28 37.94 -3.61
N VAL A 577 -5.67 37.87 -2.42
CA VAL A 577 -5.97 36.84 -1.39
C VAL A 577 -7.44 36.90 -0.95
N LEU A 578 -7.98 38.09 -0.68
CA LEU A 578 -9.39 38.26 -0.30
C LEU A 578 -10.37 37.83 -1.42
N LYS A 579 -10.02 38.11 -2.68
CA LYS A 579 -10.83 37.75 -3.86
C LYS A 579 -10.75 36.25 -4.14
N ALA A 580 -9.57 35.63 -4.05
CA ALA A 580 -9.39 34.18 -4.14
C ALA A 580 -10.13 33.42 -3.03
N GLY A 581 -9.94 33.84 -1.76
CA GLY A 581 -10.62 33.27 -0.60
C GLY A 581 -12.13 33.31 -0.76
N ARG A 582 -12.70 34.45 -1.17
CA ARG A 582 -14.15 34.58 -1.43
C ARG A 582 -14.69 33.58 -2.46
N ILE A 583 -13.90 33.29 -3.50
CA ILE A 583 -14.32 32.41 -4.62
C ILE A 583 -14.15 30.93 -4.24
N ARG A 584 -13.10 30.58 -3.50
CA ARG A 584 -12.79 29.19 -3.09
C ARG A 584 -13.51 28.73 -1.81
N LEU A 585 -13.91 29.64 -0.94
CA LEU A 585 -14.59 29.35 0.34
C LEU A 585 -15.81 28.43 0.19
N LYS A 586 -16.65 28.64 -0.84
CA LYS A 586 -17.81 27.77 -1.10
C LYS A 586 -17.41 26.36 -1.55
N PRO A 587 -16.59 26.17 -2.61
CA PRO A 587 -16.06 24.85 -2.96
C PRO A 587 -15.38 24.10 -1.81
N ILE A 588 -14.49 24.76 -1.05
CA ILE A 588 -13.74 24.15 0.05
C ILE A 588 -14.67 23.68 1.18
N LEU A 589 -15.68 24.49 1.55
CA LEU A 589 -16.68 24.05 2.52
C LEU A 589 -17.59 22.94 1.98
N MET A 590 -17.91 22.95 0.68
CA MET A 590 -18.76 21.93 0.05
C MET A 590 -18.08 20.56 0.03
N THR A 591 -16.82 20.47 -0.41
CA THR A 591 -16.06 19.20 -0.40
C THR A 591 -15.94 18.67 1.02
N SER A 592 -15.52 19.52 1.95
CA SER A 592 -15.23 19.13 3.32
C SER A 592 -16.49 18.70 4.09
N LEU A 593 -17.60 19.43 3.94
CA LEU A 593 -18.88 19.05 4.55
C LEU A 593 -19.46 17.78 3.93
N ALA A 594 -19.33 17.59 2.61
CA ALA A 594 -19.80 16.37 1.95
C ALA A 594 -19.05 15.12 2.42
N THR A 595 -17.71 15.19 2.52
CA THR A 595 -16.89 14.10 3.04
C THR A 595 -17.19 13.82 4.51
N VAL A 596 -17.30 14.85 5.36
CA VAL A 596 -17.65 14.67 6.78
C VAL A 596 -19.03 14.02 6.94
N LEU A 597 -20.07 14.54 6.28
CA LEU A 597 -21.42 13.98 6.38
C LEU A 597 -21.53 12.57 5.79
N GLY A 598 -20.80 12.28 4.71
CA GLY A 598 -20.79 10.95 4.07
C GLY A 598 -20.12 9.87 4.92
N LEU A 599 -19.16 10.24 5.77
CA LEU A 599 -18.41 9.29 6.61
C LEU A 599 -18.99 9.09 8.01
N ILE A 600 -19.95 9.92 8.45
CA ILE A 600 -20.59 9.76 9.79
C ILE A 600 -21.16 8.35 10.04
N PRO A 601 -21.88 7.70 9.11
CA PRO A 601 -22.42 6.36 9.36
C PRO A 601 -21.33 5.31 9.60
N MET A 602 -20.24 5.37 8.82
CA MET A 602 -19.07 4.49 8.94
C MET A 602 -18.31 4.76 10.24
N ALA A 603 -18.15 6.03 10.63
CA ALA A 603 -17.54 6.43 11.91
C ALA A 603 -18.33 5.94 13.13
N LEU A 604 -19.65 5.77 13.00
CA LEU A 604 -20.53 5.19 14.02
C LEU A 604 -20.60 3.64 13.94
N GLY A 605 -19.90 3.00 13.00
CA GLY A 605 -19.90 1.55 12.82
C GLY A 605 -21.24 0.96 12.36
N LEU A 606 -22.16 1.79 11.87
CA LEU A 606 -23.50 1.36 11.45
C LEU A 606 -23.41 0.50 10.18
N GLY A 607 -23.94 -0.73 10.24
CA GLY A 607 -23.94 -1.67 9.11
C GLY A 607 -22.83 -2.72 9.11
N GLY A 608 -22.10 -2.88 10.23
CA GLY A 608 -21.05 -3.91 10.37
C GLY A 608 -19.64 -3.43 10.01
N GLU A 609 -19.48 -2.16 9.61
CA GLU A 609 -18.20 -1.56 9.24
C GLU A 609 -17.33 -1.10 10.43
N GLN A 610 -17.45 -1.73 11.61
CA GLN A 610 -16.64 -1.39 12.79
C GLN A 610 -15.12 -1.45 12.52
N THR A 611 -14.70 -2.29 11.56
CA THR A 611 -13.30 -2.39 11.12
C THR A 611 -12.79 -1.14 10.39
N GLN A 612 -13.70 -0.39 9.74
CA GLN A 612 -13.42 0.83 8.99
C GLN A 612 -13.77 2.12 9.75
N ALA A 613 -14.44 2.03 10.91
CA ALA A 613 -14.75 3.20 11.72
C ALA A 613 -13.54 4.11 12.05
N PRO A 614 -12.33 3.60 12.38
CA PRO A 614 -11.17 4.46 12.63
C PRO A 614 -10.71 5.25 11.40
N LEU A 615 -10.86 4.71 10.19
CA LEU A 615 -10.59 5.41 8.94
C LEU A 615 -11.54 6.61 8.76
N ALA A 616 -12.83 6.39 8.98
CA ALA A 616 -13.84 7.44 8.88
C ALA A 616 -13.64 8.55 9.92
N ILE A 617 -13.40 8.18 11.19
CA ILE A 617 -13.12 9.11 12.29
C ILE A 617 -11.88 9.95 11.97
N ALA A 618 -10.80 9.32 11.50
CA ALA A 618 -9.57 10.02 11.14
C ALA A 618 -9.79 11.06 10.03
N VAL A 619 -10.49 10.71 8.95
CA VAL A 619 -10.80 11.65 7.87
C VAL A 619 -11.70 12.78 8.39
N ILE A 620 -12.75 12.48 9.16
CA ILE A 620 -13.68 13.50 9.71
C ILE A 620 -12.93 14.53 10.55
N GLY A 621 -12.07 14.10 11.48
CA GLY A 621 -11.38 15.00 12.38
C GLY A 621 -10.31 15.85 11.70
N GLY A 622 -9.43 15.21 10.93
CA GLY A 622 -8.38 15.91 10.21
C GLY A 622 -8.95 16.90 9.19
N LEU A 623 -10.03 16.53 8.49
CA LEU A 623 -10.70 17.44 7.55
C LEU A 623 -11.46 18.55 8.25
N SER A 624 -12.12 18.30 9.39
CA SER A 624 -12.83 19.36 10.14
C SER A 624 -11.88 20.43 10.65
N VAL A 625 -10.77 20.03 11.27
CA VAL A 625 -9.74 20.95 11.79
C VAL A 625 -8.97 21.60 10.64
N SER A 626 -8.56 20.85 9.62
CA SER A 626 -7.81 21.42 8.50
C SER A 626 -8.64 22.35 7.62
N THR A 627 -9.95 22.13 7.48
CA THR A 627 -10.82 23.07 6.75
C THR A 627 -10.92 24.41 7.49
N ALA A 628 -11.05 24.37 8.82
CA ALA A 628 -10.99 25.57 9.64
C ALA A 628 -9.62 26.26 9.53
N LEU A 629 -8.52 25.54 9.62
CA LEU A 629 -7.18 26.14 9.55
C LEU A 629 -6.83 26.64 8.14
N THR A 630 -7.09 25.88 7.08
CA THR A 630 -6.83 26.27 5.68
C THR A 630 -7.52 27.58 5.29
N LEU A 631 -8.74 27.84 5.80
CA LEU A 631 -9.49 29.05 5.47
C LEU A 631 -9.02 30.33 6.19
N PHE A 632 -8.23 30.21 7.27
CA PHE A 632 -7.73 31.34 8.06
C PHE A 632 -6.21 31.47 7.96
N PHE A 633 -5.49 30.36 8.16
CA PHE A 633 -4.04 30.32 8.29
C PHE A 633 -3.33 30.46 6.94
N VAL A 634 -3.76 29.77 5.88
CA VAL A 634 -3.11 29.85 4.55
C VAL A 634 -3.14 31.26 3.97
N PRO A 635 -4.26 32.02 3.99
CA PRO A 635 -4.27 33.43 3.60
C PRO A 635 -3.22 34.28 4.32
N VAL A 636 -3.05 34.09 5.63
CA VAL A 636 -2.12 34.85 6.46
C VAL A 636 -0.67 34.44 6.21
N LEU A 637 -0.39 33.13 6.18
CA LEU A 637 0.92 32.55 5.90
C LEU A 637 1.43 33.01 4.52
N TYR A 638 0.59 32.91 3.49
CA TYR A 638 0.90 33.37 2.14
C TYR A 638 1.20 34.88 2.08
N THR A 639 0.39 35.72 2.76
CA THR A 639 0.70 37.16 2.80
C THR A 639 2.00 37.49 3.50
N ILE A 640 2.33 36.83 4.62
CA ILE A 640 3.57 37.09 5.35
C ILE A 640 4.80 36.62 4.57
N PHE A 641 4.75 35.43 3.96
CA PHE A 641 5.86 34.93 3.15
C PHE A 641 6.13 35.83 1.95
N GLU A 642 5.10 36.24 1.22
CA GLU A 642 5.30 37.09 0.03
C GLU A 642 5.62 38.56 0.36
N GLU A 643 5.15 39.09 1.50
CA GLU A 643 5.58 40.42 1.99
C GLU A 643 7.05 40.40 2.44
N ARG A 644 7.56 39.27 2.96
CA ARG A 644 8.95 39.09 3.41
C ARG A 644 9.91 38.75 2.27
N PHE A 645 9.47 37.93 1.32
CA PHE A 645 10.21 37.55 0.10
C PHE A 645 9.57 38.23 -1.11
N LYS A 646 9.90 39.50 -1.34
CA LYS A 646 9.43 40.25 -2.52
C LYS A 646 9.91 39.58 -3.81
N ARG A 647 9.08 38.72 -4.40
CA ARG A 647 9.26 38.25 -5.79
C ARG A 647 9.21 39.45 -6.73
N ASN A 648 10.32 39.75 -7.40
CA ASN A 648 10.34 40.73 -8.49
C ASN A 648 9.70 40.12 -9.74
N TRP A 649 8.43 40.44 -10.00
CA TRP A 649 7.67 39.95 -11.17
C TRP A 649 8.08 40.59 -12.52
N GLY A 650 9.11 41.44 -12.54
CA GLY A 650 9.51 42.26 -13.69
C GLY A 650 10.81 41.85 -14.41
N ALA A 651 11.40 40.68 -14.13
CA ALA A 651 12.72 40.30 -14.64
C ALA A 651 12.76 38.91 -15.32
N ALA A 652 11.64 38.47 -15.91
CA ALA A 652 11.51 37.18 -16.60
C ALA A 652 11.18 37.35 -18.10
N GLN A 653 11.74 38.39 -18.72
CA GLN A 653 11.57 38.66 -20.15
C GLN A 653 12.81 39.31 -20.78
N GLU A 654 13.97 38.70 -20.53
CA GLU A 654 15.12 38.78 -21.44
C GLU A 654 15.42 37.35 -21.91
N ASP A 655 15.40 37.13 -23.23
CA ASP A 655 15.78 35.87 -23.85
C ASP A 655 17.27 35.59 -23.61
N PRO A 656 17.67 34.33 -23.33
CA PRO A 656 19.06 33.91 -23.46
C PRO A 656 19.43 33.80 -24.95
N ALA A 657 19.70 34.95 -25.57
CA ALA A 657 20.36 35.02 -26.88
C ALA A 657 21.89 35.02 -26.68
N GLY A 658 22.50 33.85 -26.87
CA GLY A 658 23.91 33.56 -26.57
C GLY A 658 24.05 32.93 -25.19
N VAL A 659 24.82 31.84 -25.00
CA VAL A 659 25.86 31.24 -25.85
C VAL A 659 25.51 29.78 -26.21
#